data_AF-A0A2E1KL82-F1
#
_entry.id   AF-A0A2E1KL82-F1
#
_cell.length_a   1.000
_cell.length_b   1.000
_cell.length_c   1.000
_cell.angle_alpha   90.00
_cell.angle_beta   90.00
_cell.angle_gamma   90.00
#
_symmetry.space_group_name_H-M   'P 1'
#
loop_
_entity.id
_entity.type
_entity.pdbx_description
1 polymer ?
#
loop_
_entity_poly.entity_id
_entity_poly.type
_entity_poly.pdbx_seq_one_letter_code
_entity_poly.pdbx_strand_id
1 'polypeptide(L)'
;MSTDAQPQRRPDPSNPQGVSQGSRWKRGGIAVAVVAVMASAGALILDTVTSGEPAALQTRRISRGDLDVTIIEEGTLESYKNTEILCEIRGGYGGKGGSSGEGWGRITVNWVVPSGTMVKAGDELVRLDTKEVDETVSLGKTDTNLAKAELSEANVSLEKAEIGVEAYLEGQHRSQLKGMQSAVTIAESNLAAAKKTLGHSELLFNRGYVTELELKGNALTVTQAALDLKVAQTNIDVFERLTKEIELERRRGQLIATTARVKGRKAGLVLEQGRLDLALQEQQNCLIKAKRDGLVIYPSAAGWKHAPDIQEGATVRQDQVLLLMPDLSRMQVTIGIHESIIERVYEGLSVRVTLPDQTVDTVITSVAVVTRPAGWWTGNVVEYDAVIELPEMAGLKPGMSAEVEVVVARHENVLMVPGQAVIDTGEGYCCWVDTADGPQRRPLKLGDSNLRDSEEEFIVVHSGVEEGEQVVLDPASSIEEAQAIITPAQTHKITRSDLSISVTEQGTLESSNNIEIKNKVRGMSTITWVIESGTEVKPGDELVRLDNKAIEEQVAERTKYAFLSKDASVGSAVRARVAEIAIPEYLEGRYIAELSMLEKDLALAASDLSTAQNMRDHAVRMEKRGYESALEVEQREFRVTQAQLNVQVKRTDIDVLKRFSKQEELERLQGELNVATAMMEKDKEVLFLDDLWLKRIREELTHCVVKADRSGLVIHPTTEEWKDSPDVTEGAVIHQTQVLLLMPDLSKMQAKVGIHESIVDRVKPGMAARVTLPDRTVAGKVSSVASVTSPAGWWTGNVVKYDTLIELPAVEGLKPGMSAEVEVILDRYQDVLTIPVSAVVETAQGYCCWVETSRGPQRRVLQLGDSNNVSIVVESGLVEGDEVVINPTGSIEEAQTAELRQRDDLQPVQHPSGSAAEPAEASSETGQSGQ
;
A
#
# COMPACT_ATOMS: atom_id res chain seq x y z
N MET A 1 6.70 39.40 -59.41
CA MET A 1 6.39 39.14 -60.83
C MET A 1 5.12 38.29 -60.87
N SER A 2 4.04 38.92 -61.36
CA SER A 2 2.86 38.39 -62.09
C SER A 2 2.49 36.91 -61.92
N THR A 3 1.39 36.53 -61.25
CA THR A 3 -0.07 36.66 -61.54
C THR A 3 -0.64 35.51 -62.37
N ASP A 4 -1.58 34.76 -61.77
CA ASP A 4 -2.95 34.45 -62.25
C ASP A 4 -3.52 33.31 -61.38
N ALA A 5 -4.80 33.17 -61.04
CA ALA A 5 -5.96 34.04 -61.01
C ALA A 5 -7.06 33.29 -60.22
N GLN A 6 -7.73 34.03 -59.32
CA GLN A 6 -9.09 33.88 -58.78
C GLN A 6 -9.58 32.66 -57.94
N PRO A 7 -10.55 32.91 -57.01
CA PRO A 7 -10.87 32.06 -55.87
C PRO A 7 -12.26 31.39 -55.96
N GLN A 8 -12.45 30.26 -55.28
CA GLN A 8 -13.80 29.74 -55.00
C GLN A 8 -13.96 29.38 -53.53
N ARG A 9 -14.82 30.15 -52.86
CA ARG A 9 -15.53 29.73 -51.64
C ARG A 9 -16.49 28.59 -52.02
N ARG A 10 -16.55 27.55 -51.20
CA ARG A 10 -17.75 26.72 -51.07
C ARG A 10 -18.18 26.59 -49.61
N PRO A 11 -19.50 26.49 -49.39
CA PRO A 11 -20.15 26.45 -48.09
C PRO A 11 -20.30 25.01 -47.58
N ASP A 12 -20.73 24.93 -46.32
CA ASP A 12 -21.34 23.79 -45.65
C ASP A 12 -22.34 23.01 -46.54
N PRO A 13 -22.31 21.68 -46.50
CA PRO A 13 -23.52 20.91 -46.69
C PRO A 13 -23.67 19.75 -45.70
N SER A 14 -24.80 19.80 -44.99
CA SER A 14 -25.74 18.70 -44.74
C SER A 14 -25.50 17.38 -45.48
N ASN A 15 -25.43 16.30 -44.68
CA ASN A 15 -25.95 14.92 -44.87
C ASN A 15 -25.94 14.28 -46.29
N PRO A 16 -25.38 13.06 -46.46
CA PRO A 16 -25.74 12.17 -47.55
C PRO A 16 -26.57 10.98 -47.06
N GLN A 17 -27.82 10.91 -47.54
CA GLN A 17 -28.60 9.68 -47.60
C GLN A 17 -28.04 8.75 -48.69
N GLY A 18 -28.04 7.44 -48.42
CA GLY A 18 -28.00 6.36 -49.41
C GLY A 18 -29.29 5.52 -49.32
N VAL A 19 -30.09 5.59 -50.39
CA VAL A 19 -31.44 5.05 -50.63
C VAL A 19 -31.34 3.58 -51.09
N SER A 20 -32.23 2.64 -50.73
CA SER A 20 -33.45 2.37 -51.52
C SER A 20 -34.42 1.33 -50.93
N GLN A 21 -35.70 1.73 -50.99
CA GLN A 21 -36.94 1.01 -51.36
C GLN A 21 -37.31 -0.33 -50.67
N GLY A 22 -38.51 -0.50 -50.12
CA GLY A 22 -39.64 0.41 -50.06
C GLY A 22 -40.94 -0.22 -49.57
N SER A 23 -42.00 0.58 -49.69
CA SER A 23 -43.41 0.21 -49.81
C SER A 23 -44.31 0.36 -48.57
N ARG A 24 -44.97 1.53 -48.57
CA ARG A 24 -46.42 1.78 -48.38
C ARG A 24 -46.98 1.99 -46.96
N TRP A 25 -47.08 3.28 -46.63
CA TRP A 25 -48.32 4.08 -46.40
C TRP A 25 -49.50 3.48 -45.64
N LYS A 26 -50.34 4.24 -44.92
CA LYS A 26 -50.35 5.57 -44.26
C LYS A 26 -51.84 5.80 -43.91
N ARG A 27 -52.10 6.59 -42.86
CA ARG A 27 -53.35 7.30 -42.50
C ARG A 27 -54.41 6.42 -41.80
N GLY A 28 -55.00 6.79 -40.67
CA GLY A 28 -55.24 8.11 -40.09
C GLY A 28 -56.61 8.63 -40.53
N GLY A 29 -57.54 8.84 -39.60
CA GLY A 29 -58.81 9.50 -39.88
C GLY A 29 -59.93 9.10 -38.94
N ILE A 30 -60.29 10.03 -38.06
CA ILE A 30 -61.44 10.02 -37.15
C ILE A 30 -62.71 10.41 -37.94
N ALA A 31 -63.84 9.80 -37.55
CA ALA A 31 -65.16 10.42 -37.37
C ALA A 31 -66.32 10.14 -38.37
N VAL A 32 -67.47 9.86 -37.73
CA VAL A 32 -68.89 10.16 -38.08
C VAL A 32 -69.71 9.12 -38.89
N ALA A 33 -70.38 8.25 -38.12
CA ALA A 33 -71.85 8.18 -37.90
C ALA A 33 -72.84 7.43 -38.83
N VAL A 34 -73.81 6.81 -38.11
CA VAL A 34 -75.26 6.66 -38.40
C VAL A 34 -75.71 5.42 -39.20
N VAL A 35 -76.40 4.47 -38.55
CA VAL A 35 -77.87 4.16 -38.63
C VAL A 35 -78.20 2.80 -37.97
N ALA A 36 -79.13 2.83 -36.99
CA ALA A 36 -80.17 1.85 -36.56
C ALA A 36 -79.77 0.39 -36.19
N VAL A 37 -80.31 -0.24 -35.13
CA VAL A 37 -81.70 -0.23 -34.64
C VAL A 37 -81.73 -0.39 -33.11
N MET A 38 -82.48 0.51 -32.45
CA MET A 38 -83.10 0.35 -31.13
C MET A 38 -84.61 0.45 -31.35
N ALA A 39 -85.42 -0.39 -30.69
CA ALA A 39 -86.61 0.03 -29.92
C ALA A 39 -87.56 -1.13 -29.57
N SER A 40 -87.71 -1.37 -28.27
CA SER A 40 -88.99 -1.45 -27.50
C SER A 40 -88.58 -1.77 -26.05
N ALA A 41 -88.63 -0.91 -25.01
CA ALA A 41 -89.64 0.03 -24.52
C ALA A 41 -91.01 -0.64 -24.39
N GLY A 42 -91.71 -0.70 -23.26
CA GLY A 42 -91.56 -0.12 -21.93
C GLY A 42 -92.96 -0.18 -21.27
N ALA A 43 -92.98 -0.22 -19.94
CA ALA A 43 -94.14 -0.10 -19.02
C ALA A 43 -94.99 -1.36 -18.71
N LEU A 44 -94.84 -1.83 -17.47
CA LEU A 44 -95.99 -2.15 -16.62
C LEU A 44 -95.58 -1.93 -15.15
N ILE A 45 -96.30 -1.02 -14.49
CA ILE A 45 -96.22 -0.65 -13.08
C ILE A 45 -97.26 -1.50 -12.31
N LEU A 46 -96.90 -1.88 -11.07
CA LEU A 46 -97.71 -2.49 -10.00
C LEU A 46 -98.18 -3.94 -10.25
N ASP A 47 -97.46 -4.92 -9.70
CA ASP A 47 -97.85 -5.60 -8.44
C ASP A 47 -96.74 -6.58 -7.99
N THR A 48 -96.80 -7.01 -6.73
CA THR A 48 -96.00 -8.05 -6.06
C THR A 48 -94.78 -7.62 -5.23
N VAL A 49 -95.12 -7.35 -3.96
CA VAL A 49 -94.33 -7.53 -2.75
C VAL A 49 -93.99 -9.02 -2.54
N THR A 50 -92.85 -9.28 -1.87
CA THR A 50 -92.24 -10.58 -1.46
C THR A 50 -91.62 -11.38 -2.63
N SER A 51 -90.36 -11.78 -2.64
CA SER A 51 -89.44 -12.25 -1.59
C SER A 51 -87.97 -12.00 -2.02
N GLY A 52 -87.13 -11.51 -1.10
CA GLY A 52 -85.68 -11.51 -1.31
C GLY A 52 -85.14 -12.93 -1.14
N GLU A 53 -84.45 -13.44 -2.16
CA GLU A 53 -83.53 -14.58 -2.00
C GLU A 53 -82.23 -14.04 -1.39
N PRO A 54 -81.68 -14.63 -0.32
CA PRO A 54 -80.40 -14.20 0.23
C PRO A 54 -79.29 -14.48 -0.80
N ALA A 55 -78.36 -13.52 -0.94
CA ALA A 55 -77.15 -13.73 -1.71
C ALA A 55 -76.44 -14.99 -1.19
N ALA A 56 -76.14 -15.95 -2.08
CA ALA A 56 -75.45 -17.17 -1.69
C ALA A 56 -74.06 -16.82 -1.13
N LEU A 57 -73.79 -17.21 0.12
CA LEU A 57 -72.47 -17.07 0.74
C LEU A 57 -71.46 -17.86 -0.10
N GLN A 58 -70.34 -17.23 -0.48
CA GLN A 58 -69.26 -17.95 -1.13
C GLN A 58 -68.49 -18.71 -0.06
N THR A 59 -68.48 -20.04 -0.15
CA THR A 59 -67.80 -20.89 0.83
C THR A 59 -66.69 -21.72 0.18
N ARG A 60 -65.63 -22.00 0.94
CA ARG A 60 -64.55 -22.92 0.58
C ARG A 60 -64.49 -24.06 1.58
N ARG A 61 -64.33 -25.28 1.08
CA ARG A 61 -64.11 -26.45 1.93
C ARG A 61 -62.69 -26.43 2.49
N ILE A 62 -62.56 -26.63 3.80
CA ILE A 62 -61.26 -26.76 4.48
C ILE A 62 -60.68 -28.14 4.18
N SER A 63 -59.43 -28.16 3.75
CA SER A 63 -58.66 -29.37 3.53
C SER A 63 -57.33 -29.29 4.26
N ARG A 64 -56.80 -30.46 4.65
CA ARG A 64 -55.40 -30.54 5.04
C ARG A 64 -54.52 -30.59 3.80
N GLY A 65 -53.41 -29.89 3.87
CA GLY A 65 -52.41 -29.84 2.82
C GLY A 65 -51.04 -29.53 3.40
N ASP A 66 -50.05 -29.64 2.55
CA ASP A 66 -48.71 -29.17 2.85
C ASP A 66 -48.60 -27.73 2.36
N LEU A 67 -48.09 -26.83 3.21
CA LEU A 67 -47.85 -25.43 2.87
C LEU A 67 -46.36 -25.11 3.01
N ASP A 68 -45.72 -24.78 1.90
CA ASP A 68 -44.36 -24.23 1.87
C ASP A 68 -44.45 -22.69 1.78
N VAL A 69 -43.72 -22.00 2.65
CA VAL A 69 -43.58 -20.53 2.64
C VAL A 69 -42.26 -20.21 1.97
N THR A 70 -42.32 -19.71 0.74
CA THR A 70 -41.14 -19.46 -0.10
C THR A 70 -40.99 -17.99 -0.49
N ILE A 71 -39.74 -17.58 -0.76
CA ILE A 71 -39.37 -16.27 -1.30
C ILE A 71 -38.61 -16.53 -2.61
N ILE A 72 -38.94 -15.80 -3.66
CA ILE A 72 -38.26 -15.92 -4.96
C ILE A 72 -37.41 -14.68 -5.18
N GLU A 73 -36.11 -14.87 -5.35
CA GLU A 73 -35.15 -13.80 -5.69
C GLU A 73 -34.35 -14.18 -6.94
N GLU A 74 -33.91 -13.17 -7.68
CA GLU A 74 -33.02 -13.36 -8.83
C GLU A 74 -31.55 -13.16 -8.43
N GLY A 75 -30.69 -14.06 -8.88
CA GLY A 75 -29.26 -14.04 -8.62
C GLY A 75 -28.42 -14.29 -9.86
N THR A 76 -27.14 -13.95 -9.77
CA THR A 76 -26.15 -14.30 -10.79
C THR A 76 -25.21 -15.36 -10.28
N LEU A 77 -24.95 -16.36 -11.11
CA LEU A 77 -24.01 -17.43 -10.82
C LEU A 77 -22.57 -16.92 -10.97
N GLU A 78 -21.80 -16.98 -9.91
CA GLU A 78 -20.40 -16.55 -9.85
C GLU A 78 -19.51 -17.68 -9.34
N SER A 79 -18.20 -17.56 -9.58
CA SER A 79 -17.23 -18.50 -9.00
C SER A 79 -16.73 -17.94 -7.67
N TYR A 80 -16.63 -18.80 -6.67
CA TYR A 80 -16.15 -18.46 -5.33
C TYR A 80 -14.77 -17.80 -5.35
N LYS A 81 -13.89 -18.23 -6.28
CA LYS A 81 -12.53 -17.68 -6.41
C LYS A 81 -12.14 -17.50 -7.86
N ASN A 82 -11.92 -16.25 -8.25
CA ASN A 82 -11.48 -15.89 -9.58
C ASN A 82 -9.97 -15.64 -9.60
N THR A 83 -9.25 -16.38 -10.45
CA THR A 83 -7.81 -16.15 -10.65
C THR A 83 -7.61 -15.16 -11.79
N GLU A 84 -6.97 -14.04 -11.52
CA GLU A 84 -6.61 -13.06 -12.55
C GLU A 84 -5.28 -13.44 -13.20
N ILE A 85 -5.27 -13.43 -14.53
CA ILE A 85 -4.05 -13.63 -15.31
C ILE A 85 -3.59 -12.26 -15.76
N LEU A 86 -2.48 -11.79 -15.19
CA LEU A 86 -1.92 -10.47 -15.43
C LEU A 86 -0.76 -10.54 -16.44
N CYS A 87 -0.50 -9.43 -17.13
CA CYS A 87 0.75 -9.25 -17.86
C CYS A 87 1.89 -8.92 -16.89
N GLU A 88 2.86 -9.83 -16.75
CA GLU A 88 4.02 -9.65 -15.86
C GLU A 88 5.23 -8.97 -16.55
N ILE A 89 5.08 -8.53 -17.81
CA ILE A 89 6.17 -7.94 -18.59
C ILE A 89 6.24 -6.43 -18.35
N ARG A 90 7.38 -5.93 -17.85
CA ARG A 90 7.58 -4.51 -17.51
C ARG A 90 7.71 -3.61 -18.75
N GLY A 91 8.22 -4.20 -19.84
CA GLY A 91 8.54 -3.55 -21.11
C GLY A 91 9.64 -2.50 -20.99
N GLY A 92 10.83 -2.85 -21.50
CA GLY A 92 12.00 -1.97 -21.58
C GLY A 92 13.10 -2.29 -20.57
N TYR A 93 14.31 -2.53 -21.08
CA TYR A 93 15.51 -2.87 -20.29
C TYR A 93 16.15 -1.63 -19.64
N GLY A 94 16.35 -1.67 -18.31
CA GLY A 94 17.31 -0.81 -17.60
C GLY A 94 17.02 0.70 -17.63
N GLY A 95 15.76 1.13 -17.72
CA GLY A 95 15.41 2.56 -17.72
C GLY A 95 15.90 3.33 -18.95
N LYS A 96 16.50 2.66 -19.95
CA LYS A 96 16.80 3.21 -21.27
C LYS A 96 15.60 2.96 -22.18
N GLY A 97 14.50 3.65 -21.90
CA GLY A 97 13.37 3.72 -22.83
C GLY A 97 13.86 4.19 -24.20
N GLY A 98 13.47 3.48 -25.25
CA GLY A 98 13.82 3.82 -26.62
C GLY A 98 13.45 5.26 -26.96
N SER A 99 14.19 5.83 -27.92
CA SER A 99 14.05 7.20 -28.42
C SER A 99 12.69 7.55 -29.05
N SER A 100 11.71 6.64 -29.04
CA SER A 100 10.33 6.90 -29.45
C SER A 100 9.54 7.38 -28.23
N GLY A 101 9.26 8.68 -28.15
CA GLY A 101 8.52 9.32 -27.07
C GLY A 101 7.04 8.90 -26.90
N GLU A 102 6.71 7.63 -27.14
CA GLU A 102 5.43 7.02 -26.80
C GLU A 102 5.67 6.07 -25.62
N GLY A 103 5.33 6.57 -24.43
CA GLY A 103 5.71 5.96 -23.17
C GLY A 103 5.02 4.63 -22.84
N TRP A 104 5.72 3.94 -21.93
CA TRP A 104 5.33 2.78 -21.14
C TRP A 104 5.45 1.45 -21.85
N GLY A 105 6.22 0.55 -21.25
CA GLY A 105 6.49 -0.82 -21.67
C GLY A 105 5.24 -1.59 -22.08
N ARG A 106 4.97 -1.54 -23.38
CA ARG A 106 3.85 -2.22 -24.03
C ARG A 106 4.42 -3.38 -24.82
N ILE A 107 3.84 -4.55 -24.63
CA ILE A 107 4.18 -5.74 -25.39
C ILE A 107 2.99 -6.15 -26.25
N THR A 108 3.26 -6.62 -27.46
CA THR A 108 2.21 -7.03 -28.40
C THR A 108 1.78 -8.47 -28.11
N VAL A 109 0.48 -8.73 -28.12
CA VAL A 109 -0.08 -10.08 -28.05
C VAL A 109 0.00 -10.73 -29.43
N ASN A 110 0.77 -11.81 -29.55
CA ASN A 110 0.85 -12.59 -30.80
C ASN A 110 -0.30 -13.58 -30.93
N TRP A 111 -0.74 -14.15 -29.82
CA TRP A 111 -1.83 -15.14 -29.78
C TRP A 111 -2.48 -15.16 -28.40
N VAL A 112 -3.79 -15.35 -28.35
CA VAL A 112 -4.57 -15.53 -27.11
C VAL A 112 -5.61 -16.63 -27.29
N VAL A 113 -5.83 -17.41 -26.25
CA VAL A 113 -6.84 -18.47 -26.22
C VAL A 113 -8.27 -17.88 -26.34
N PRO A 114 -9.19 -18.48 -27.12
CA PRO A 114 -10.55 -18.01 -27.20
C PRO A 114 -11.30 -18.03 -25.85
N SER A 115 -12.22 -17.09 -25.66
CA SER A 115 -13.09 -17.06 -24.46
C SER A 115 -13.94 -18.31 -24.35
N GLY A 116 -14.12 -18.83 -23.14
CA GLY A 116 -14.90 -20.03 -22.87
C GLY A 116 -14.18 -21.35 -23.17
N THR A 117 -12.87 -21.32 -23.39
CA THR A 117 -12.06 -22.53 -23.62
C THR A 117 -11.76 -23.23 -22.29
N MET A 118 -11.95 -24.55 -22.24
CA MET A 118 -11.48 -25.39 -21.14
C MET A 118 -10.00 -25.74 -21.35
N VAL A 119 -9.17 -25.42 -20.38
CA VAL A 119 -7.72 -25.63 -20.41
C VAL A 119 -7.28 -26.54 -19.27
N LYS A 120 -6.19 -27.27 -19.49
CA LYS A 120 -5.48 -28.03 -18.45
C LYS A 120 -4.30 -27.21 -17.92
N ALA A 121 -3.86 -27.53 -16.71
CA ALA A 121 -2.65 -26.98 -16.13
C ALA A 121 -1.46 -27.18 -17.09
N GLY A 122 -0.77 -26.09 -17.42
CA GLY A 122 0.33 -26.05 -18.37
C GLY A 122 -0.04 -25.73 -19.82
N ASP A 123 -1.33 -25.68 -20.17
CA ASP A 123 -1.78 -25.25 -21.50
C ASP A 123 -1.47 -23.77 -21.73
N GLU A 124 -1.18 -23.41 -22.99
CA GLU A 124 -0.86 -22.04 -23.38
C GLU A 124 -2.11 -21.17 -23.43
N LEU A 125 -2.03 -19.98 -22.84
CA LEU A 125 -3.15 -19.03 -22.76
C LEU A 125 -2.88 -17.78 -23.58
N VAL A 126 -1.68 -17.20 -23.44
CA VAL A 126 -1.28 -16.00 -24.16
C VAL A 126 0.16 -16.14 -24.59
N ARG A 127 0.45 -15.79 -25.85
CA ARG A 127 1.80 -15.62 -26.36
C ARG A 127 2.03 -14.14 -26.67
N LEU A 128 3.03 -13.57 -26.03
CA LEU A 128 3.47 -12.20 -26.23
C LEU A 128 4.65 -12.15 -27.21
N ASP A 129 4.89 -11.01 -27.86
CA ASP A 129 6.02 -10.82 -28.78
C ASP A 129 7.35 -10.81 -28.02
N THR A 130 8.18 -11.82 -28.28
CA THR A 130 9.45 -11.99 -27.57
C THR A 130 10.57 -11.13 -28.14
N LYS A 131 10.45 -10.53 -29.34
CA LYS A 131 11.59 -9.89 -30.04
C LYS A 131 12.34 -8.89 -29.16
N GLU A 132 11.61 -7.95 -28.55
CA GLU A 132 12.21 -6.95 -27.68
C GLU A 132 12.88 -7.61 -26.46
N VAL A 133 12.22 -8.59 -25.85
CA VAL A 133 12.74 -9.32 -24.69
C VAL A 133 13.97 -10.15 -25.05
N ASP A 134 14.01 -10.80 -26.21
CA ASP A 134 15.13 -11.58 -26.72
C ASP A 134 16.37 -10.69 -26.97
N GLU A 135 16.15 -9.46 -27.44
CA GLU A 135 17.19 -8.43 -27.54
C GLU A 135 17.72 -8.05 -26.15
N THR A 136 16.84 -7.84 -25.16
CA THR A 136 17.26 -7.53 -23.78
C THR A 136 18.09 -8.67 -23.16
N VAL A 137 17.69 -9.92 -23.36
CA VAL A 137 18.42 -11.11 -22.89
C VAL A 137 19.79 -11.19 -23.55
N SER A 138 19.87 -10.88 -24.85
CA SER A 138 21.12 -10.91 -25.61
C SER A 138 22.09 -9.80 -25.13
N LEU A 139 21.58 -8.61 -24.84
CA LEU A 139 22.35 -7.52 -24.22
C LEU A 139 22.81 -7.91 -22.82
N GLY A 140 21.92 -8.42 -21.96
CA GLY A 140 22.26 -8.86 -20.61
C GLY A 140 23.32 -9.97 -20.56
N LYS A 141 23.30 -10.91 -21.52
CA LYS A 141 24.37 -11.91 -21.70
C LYS A 141 25.70 -11.26 -22.05
N THR A 142 25.69 -10.27 -22.92
CA THR A 142 26.88 -9.54 -23.36
C THR A 142 27.49 -8.76 -22.20
N ASP A 143 26.67 -7.99 -21.47
CA ASP A 143 27.08 -7.20 -20.32
C ASP A 143 27.60 -8.08 -19.18
N THR A 144 26.93 -9.21 -18.91
CA THR A 144 27.40 -10.20 -17.93
C THR A 144 28.75 -10.79 -18.31
N ASN A 145 28.97 -11.13 -19.58
CA ASN A 145 30.24 -11.66 -20.05
C ASN A 145 31.36 -10.61 -20.00
N LEU A 146 31.05 -9.35 -20.30
CA LEU A 146 31.98 -8.24 -20.12
C LEU A 146 32.35 -8.07 -18.64
N ALA A 147 31.38 -8.06 -17.73
CA ALA A 147 31.61 -7.96 -16.29
C ALA A 147 32.47 -9.13 -15.74
N LYS A 148 32.27 -10.36 -16.26
CA LYS A 148 33.13 -11.51 -15.94
C LYS A 148 34.58 -11.30 -16.40
N ALA A 149 34.77 -10.78 -17.61
CA ALA A 149 36.11 -10.49 -18.14
C ALA A 149 36.81 -9.41 -17.31
N GLU A 150 36.12 -8.31 -16.97
CA GLU A 150 36.66 -7.25 -16.12
C GLU A 150 37.02 -7.74 -14.70
N LEU A 151 36.19 -8.61 -14.11
CA LEU A 151 36.50 -9.23 -12.82
C LEU A 151 37.74 -10.13 -12.92
N SER A 152 37.86 -10.91 -13.99
CA SER A 152 39.04 -11.75 -14.23
C SER A 152 40.31 -10.91 -14.39
N GLU A 153 40.25 -9.79 -15.12
CA GLU A 153 41.38 -8.87 -15.28
C GLU A 153 41.76 -8.21 -13.94
N ALA A 154 40.76 -7.81 -13.14
CA ALA A 154 40.98 -7.27 -11.81
C ALA A 154 41.65 -8.28 -10.87
N ASN A 155 41.25 -9.56 -10.92
CA ASN A 155 41.87 -10.63 -10.14
C ASN A 155 43.34 -10.83 -10.51
N VAL A 156 43.66 -10.87 -11.82
CA VAL A 156 45.06 -10.96 -12.28
C VAL A 156 45.86 -9.72 -11.82
N SER A 157 45.24 -8.55 -11.81
CA SER A 157 45.88 -7.32 -11.34
C SER A 157 46.12 -7.33 -9.82
N LEU A 158 45.21 -7.94 -9.05
CA LEU A 158 45.38 -8.16 -7.61
C LEU A 158 46.55 -9.11 -7.34
N GLU A 159 46.60 -10.26 -8.02
CA GLU A 159 47.68 -11.24 -7.88
C GLU A 159 49.05 -10.63 -8.21
N LYS A 160 49.13 -9.83 -9.29
CA LYS A 160 50.35 -9.05 -9.62
C LYS A 160 50.73 -8.06 -8.52
N ALA A 161 49.75 -7.41 -7.88
CA ALA A 161 50.01 -6.45 -6.80
C ALA A 161 50.47 -7.16 -5.51
N GLU A 162 49.91 -8.33 -5.18
CA GLU A 162 50.32 -9.17 -4.06
C GLU A 162 51.78 -9.62 -4.20
N ILE A 163 52.13 -10.20 -5.35
CA ILE A 163 53.52 -10.59 -5.67
C ILE A 163 54.44 -9.36 -5.68
N GLY A 164 53.92 -8.22 -6.14
CA GLY A 164 54.70 -7.00 -6.33
C GLY A 164 55.35 -6.46 -5.04
N VAL A 165 54.75 -6.67 -3.87
CA VAL A 165 55.32 -6.23 -2.57
C VAL A 165 56.51 -7.09 -2.19
N GLU A 166 56.35 -8.42 -2.25
CA GLU A 166 57.39 -9.39 -1.90
C GLU A 166 58.56 -9.35 -2.89
N ALA A 167 58.26 -9.31 -4.19
CA ALA A 167 59.26 -9.20 -5.25
C ALA A 167 60.15 -7.94 -5.11
N TYR A 168 59.59 -6.83 -4.60
CA TYR A 168 60.37 -5.65 -4.30
C TYR A 168 61.30 -5.89 -3.10
N LEU A 169 60.77 -6.38 -1.98
CA LEU A 169 61.53 -6.58 -0.74
C LEU A 169 62.68 -7.60 -0.91
N GLU A 170 62.38 -8.73 -1.52
CA GLU A 170 63.34 -9.85 -1.63
C GLU A 170 64.30 -9.71 -2.81
N GLY A 171 63.84 -9.09 -3.90
CA GLY A 171 64.58 -8.94 -5.14
C GLY A 171 65.21 -7.55 -5.30
N GLN A 172 64.40 -6.59 -5.75
CA GLN A 172 64.88 -5.27 -6.18
C GLN A 172 65.57 -4.47 -5.07
N HIS A 173 64.91 -4.34 -3.92
CA HIS A 173 65.43 -3.63 -2.75
C HIS A 173 66.75 -4.23 -2.27
N ARG A 174 66.81 -5.57 -2.13
CA ARG A 174 68.01 -6.27 -1.70
C ARG A 174 69.18 -6.08 -2.66
N SER A 175 68.93 -6.11 -3.96
CA SER A 175 69.94 -5.87 -5.00
C SER A 175 70.49 -4.43 -4.94
N GLN A 176 69.59 -3.44 -4.86
CA GLN A 176 69.94 -2.02 -4.74
C GLN A 176 70.74 -1.74 -3.47
N LEU A 177 70.27 -2.26 -2.32
CA LEU A 177 70.94 -2.10 -1.03
C LEU A 177 72.37 -2.65 -1.09
N LYS A 178 72.56 -3.85 -1.64
CA LYS A 178 73.88 -4.47 -1.77
C LYS A 178 74.82 -3.66 -2.67
N GLY A 179 74.28 -3.05 -3.74
CA GLY A 179 75.02 -2.12 -4.59
C GLY A 179 75.48 -0.87 -3.83
N MET A 180 74.59 -0.27 -3.04
CA MET A 180 74.91 0.90 -2.21
C MET A 180 75.91 0.57 -1.09
N GLN A 181 75.77 -0.58 -0.42
CA GLN A 181 76.74 -1.07 0.56
C GLN A 181 78.14 -1.25 -0.05
N SER A 182 78.19 -1.75 -1.28
CA SER A 182 79.46 -1.89 -2.01
C SER A 182 80.07 -0.52 -2.31
N ALA A 183 79.26 0.46 -2.72
CA ALA A 183 79.73 1.83 -2.96
C ALA A 183 80.28 2.50 -1.69
N VAL A 184 79.61 2.34 -0.55
CA VAL A 184 80.11 2.81 0.76
C VAL A 184 81.44 2.15 1.10
N THR A 185 81.53 0.83 0.97
CA THR A 185 82.77 0.08 1.27
C THR A 185 83.95 0.54 0.40
N ILE A 186 83.70 0.78 -0.89
CA ILE A 186 84.72 1.32 -1.81
C ILE A 186 85.15 2.73 -1.38
N ALA A 187 84.21 3.61 -1.05
CA ALA A 187 84.51 4.97 -0.62
C ALA A 187 85.27 5.00 0.72
N GLU A 188 84.93 4.12 1.68
CA GLU A 188 85.66 3.95 2.94
C GLU A 188 87.11 3.51 2.70
N SER A 189 87.30 2.52 1.82
CA SER A 189 88.63 2.05 1.43
C SER A 189 89.45 3.16 0.76
N ASN A 190 88.85 3.93 -0.15
CA ASN A 190 89.51 5.05 -0.82
C ASN A 190 89.92 6.15 0.19
N LEU A 191 89.06 6.47 1.15
CA LEU A 191 89.38 7.44 2.21
C LEU A 191 90.51 6.94 3.12
N ALA A 192 90.49 5.67 3.51
CA ALA A 192 91.55 5.08 4.32
C ALA A 192 92.90 5.10 3.59
N ALA A 193 92.91 4.77 2.29
CA ALA A 193 94.09 4.84 1.45
C ALA A 193 94.62 6.28 1.32
N ALA A 194 93.74 7.25 1.03
CA ALA A 194 94.11 8.66 0.93
C ALA A 194 94.71 9.19 2.24
N LYS A 195 94.11 8.86 3.39
CA LYS A 195 94.62 9.26 4.72
C LYS A 195 96.00 8.68 5.00
N LYS A 196 96.22 7.41 4.64
CA LYS A 196 97.52 6.75 4.80
C LYS A 196 98.60 7.43 3.93
N THR A 197 98.26 7.76 2.69
CA THR A 197 99.17 8.49 1.78
C THR A 197 99.50 9.88 2.33
N LEU A 198 98.52 10.63 2.81
CA LEU A 198 98.74 11.93 3.44
C LEU A 198 99.68 11.82 4.65
N GLY A 199 99.41 10.92 5.60
CA GLY A 199 100.27 10.75 6.77
C GLY A 199 101.70 10.33 6.42
N HIS A 200 101.89 9.56 5.35
CA HIS A 200 103.22 9.25 4.83
C HIS A 200 103.91 10.50 4.24
N SER A 201 103.18 11.29 3.45
CA SER A 201 103.70 12.54 2.88
C SER A 201 104.02 13.59 3.93
N GLU A 202 103.26 13.68 5.03
CA GLU A 202 103.56 14.56 6.18
C GLU A 202 104.92 14.20 6.80
N LEU A 203 105.18 12.91 7.01
CA LEU A 203 106.47 12.43 7.54
C LEU A 203 107.65 12.77 6.62
N LEU A 204 107.45 12.63 5.31
CA LEU A 204 108.48 12.95 4.31
C LEU A 204 108.69 14.46 4.14
N PHE A 205 107.63 15.26 4.22
CA PHE A 205 107.67 16.72 4.19
C PHE A 205 108.50 17.25 5.37
N ASN A 206 108.25 16.72 6.57
CA ASN A 206 109.03 17.07 7.77
C ASN A 206 110.52 16.70 7.67
N ARG A 207 110.87 15.76 6.78
CA ARG A 207 112.26 15.36 6.48
C ARG A 207 112.85 16.07 5.25
N GLY A 208 112.09 16.95 4.59
CA GLY A 208 112.52 17.71 3.41
C GLY A 208 112.46 16.96 2.07
N TYR A 209 111.81 15.79 2.01
CA TYR A 209 111.74 14.95 0.79
C TYR A 209 110.50 15.17 -0.07
N VAL A 210 109.47 15.83 0.45
CA VAL A 210 108.21 16.13 -0.24
C VAL A 210 107.98 17.64 -0.23
N THR A 211 107.40 18.18 -1.29
CA THR A 211 107.11 19.61 -1.40
C THR A 211 105.80 19.99 -0.71
N GLU A 212 105.63 21.27 -0.35
CA GLU A 212 104.38 21.76 0.25
C GLU A 212 103.19 21.59 -0.72
N LEU A 213 103.45 21.70 -2.02
CA LEU A 213 102.44 21.48 -3.07
C LEU A 213 101.96 20.03 -3.09
N GLU A 214 102.88 19.06 -3.03
CA GLU A 214 102.54 17.63 -2.97
C GLU A 214 101.77 17.28 -1.69
N LEU A 215 102.16 17.86 -0.55
CA LEU A 215 101.45 17.66 0.71
C LEU A 215 100.01 18.18 0.66
N LYS A 216 99.81 19.40 0.13
CA LYS A 216 98.48 20.00 -0.07
C LYS A 216 97.64 19.19 -1.07
N GLY A 217 98.26 18.67 -2.13
CA GLY A 217 97.59 17.78 -3.08
C GLY A 217 97.04 16.52 -2.42
N ASN A 218 97.84 15.85 -1.59
CA ASN A 218 97.39 14.66 -0.86
C ASN A 218 96.33 14.98 0.20
N ALA A 219 96.40 16.15 0.85
CA ALA A 219 95.36 16.61 1.77
C ALA A 219 94.03 16.83 1.03
N LEU A 220 94.07 17.37 -0.18
CA LEU A 220 92.89 17.50 -1.03
C LEU A 220 92.31 16.13 -1.41
N THR A 221 93.13 15.15 -1.76
CA THR A 221 92.66 13.79 -2.06
C THR A 221 91.90 13.18 -0.87
N VAL A 222 92.33 13.46 0.36
CA VAL A 222 91.57 13.07 1.57
C VAL A 222 90.22 13.78 1.63
N THR A 223 90.16 15.08 1.36
CA THR A 223 88.88 15.82 1.35
C THR A 223 87.92 15.31 0.29
N GLN A 224 88.40 14.98 -0.92
CA GLN A 224 87.61 14.40 -2.00
C GLN A 224 87.05 13.03 -1.60
N ALA A 225 87.90 12.13 -1.09
CA ALA A 225 87.47 10.81 -0.66
C ALA A 225 86.48 10.88 0.53
N ALA A 226 86.63 11.89 1.40
CA ALA A 226 85.70 12.11 2.52
C ALA A 226 84.33 12.58 2.04
N LEU A 227 84.27 13.48 1.04
CA LEU A 227 83.02 13.90 0.42
C LEU A 227 82.36 12.77 -0.36
N ASP A 228 83.13 11.96 -1.09
CA ASP A 228 82.62 10.78 -1.80
C ASP A 228 82.02 9.75 -0.84
N LEU A 229 82.68 9.51 0.32
CA LEU A 229 82.12 8.67 1.38
C LEU A 229 80.83 9.26 1.95
N LYS A 230 80.80 10.56 2.22
CA LYS A 230 79.60 11.24 2.73
C LYS A 230 78.42 11.09 1.77
N VAL A 231 78.62 11.26 0.46
CA VAL A 231 77.58 11.04 -0.56
C VAL A 231 77.10 9.58 -0.54
N ALA A 232 78.02 8.62 -0.52
CA ALA A 232 77.66 7.20 -0.48
C ALA A 232 76.86 6.82 0.78
N GLN A 233 77.26 7.34 1.95
CA GLN A 233 76.57 7.14 3.23
C GLN A 233 75.19 7.80 3.26
N THR A 234 75.07 9.00 2.70
CA THR A 234 73.79 9.71 2.61
C THR A 234 72.81 8.94 1.71
N ASN A 235 73.28 8.47 0.55
CA ASN A 235 72.45 7.74 -0.40
C ASN A 235 71.90 6.43 0.19
N ILE A 236 72.71 5.68 0.96
CA ILE A 236 72.23 4.44 1.58
C ILE A 236 71.25 4.70 2.73
N ASP A 237 71.47 5.73 3.57
CA ASP A 237 70.55 6.07 4.67
C ASP A 237 69.17 6.45 4.14
N VAL A 238 69.14 7.37 3.16
CA VAL A 238 67.90 7.84 2.55
C VAL A 238 67.20 6.73 1.80
N PHE A 239 67.95 5.84 1.14
CA PHE A 239 67.38 4.67 0.48
C PHE A 239 66.68 3.73 1.47
N GLU A 240 67.33 3.37 2.58
CA GLU A 240 66.76 2.45 3.57
C GLU A 240 65.57 3.05 4.33
N ARG A 241 65.64 4.34 4.67
CA ARG A 241 64.62 4.98 5.51
C ARG A 241 63.46 5.55 4.71
N LEU A 242 63.72 6.25 3.60
CA LEU A 242 62.70 7.06 2.91
C LEU A 242 62.33 6.46 1.56
N THR A 243 63.29 6.15 0.69
CA THR A 243 63.01 5.61 -0.66
C THR A 243 62.31 4.25 -0.58
N LYS A 244 62.74 3.38 0.34
CA LYS A 244 62.09 2.11 0.62
C LYS A 244 60.65 2.30 1.11
N GLU A 245 60.41 3.26 2.02
CA GLU A 245 59.07 3.53 2.55
C GLU A 245 58.13 4.02 1.44
N ILE A 246 58.58 4.96 0.59
CA ILE A 246 57.81 5.44 -0.57
C ILE A 246 57.39 4.28 -1.48
N GLU A 247 58.32 3.40 -1.84
CA GLU A 247 58.02 2.30 -2.77
C GLU A 247 57.10 1.24 -2.11
N LEU A 248 57.25 0.99 -0.81
CA LEU A 248 56.35 0.13 -0.06
C LEU A 248 54.95 0.71 0.06
N GLU A 249 54.81 2.00 0.37
CA GLU A 249 53.52 2.70 0.42
C GLU A 249 52.82 2.66 -0.94
N ARG A 250 53.56 2.88 -2.03
CA ARG A 250 53.02 2.78 -3.39
C ARG A 250 52.48 1.38 -3.69
N ARG A 251 53.23 0.33 -3.36
CA ARG A 251 52.86 -1.06 -3.65
C ARG A 251 51.74 -1.57 -2.76
N ARG A 252 51.80 -1.29 -1.45
CA ARG A 252 50.72 -1.63 -0.50
C ARG A 252 49.44 -0.87 -0.82
N GLY A 253 49.57 0.41 -1.15
CA GLY A 253 48.49 1.24 -1.66
C GLY A 253 47.83 0.63 -2.89
N GLN A 254 48.64 0.24 -3.88
CA GLN A 254 48.15 -0.45 -5.08
C GLN A 254 47.45 -1.77 -4.75
N LEU A 255 47.96 -2.57 -3.81
CA LEU A 255 47.32 -3.81 -3.35
C LEU A 255 45.94 -3.57 -2.73
N ILE A 256 45.81 -2.57 -1.85
CA ILE A 256 44.54 -2.23 -1.20
C ILE A 256 43.54 -1.69 -2.25
N ALA A 257 44.02 -0.84 -3.17
CA ALA A 257 43.27 -0.28 -4.28
C ALA A 257 42.73 -1.37 -5.24
N THR A 258 43.59 -2.29 -5.68
CA THR A 258 43.18 -3.42 -6.54
C THR A 258 42.24 -4.38 -5.82
N THR A 259 42.41 -4.59 -4.50
CA THR A 259 41.47 -5.38 -3.69
C THR A 259 40.07 -4.74 -3.68
N ALA A 260 39.99 -3.42 -3.49
CA ALA A 260 38.73 -2.69 -3.57
C ALA A 260 38.12 -2.79 -4.98
N ARG A 261 38.95 -2.65 -6.02
CA ARG A 261 38.52 -2.79 -7.42
C ARG A 261 37.95 -4.18 -7.72
N VAL A 262 38.56 -5.26 -7.25
CA VAL A 262 38.02 -6.63 -7.38
C VAL A 262 36.65 -6.74 -6.73
N LYS A 263 36.49 -6.22 -5.51
CA LYS A 263 35.18 -6.22 -4.81
C LYS A 263 34.13 -5.41 -5.58
N GLY A 264 34.51 -4.26 -6.13
CA GLY A 264 33.64 -3.43 -6.98
C GLY A 264 33.23 -4.13 -8.28
N ARG A 265 34.17 -4.77 -8.98
CA ARG A 265 33.88 -5.57 -10.19
C ARG A 265 33.00 -6.78 -9.88
N LYS A 266 33.20 -7.43 -8.72
CA LYS A 266 32.33 -8.53 -8.26
C LYS A 266 30.90 -8.05 -8.01
N ALA A 267 30.73 -6.90 -7.37
CA ALA A 267 29.40 -6.30 -7.20
C ALA A 267 28.76 -5.92 -8.54
N GLY A 268 29.56 -5.40 -9.48
CA GLY A 268 29.11 -5.17 -10.86
C GLY A 268 28.66 -6.43 -11.59
N LEU A 269 29.35 -7.56 -11.39
CA LEU A 269 28.92 -8.85 -11.95
C LEU A 269 27.59 -9.30 -11.35
N VAL A 270 27.40 -9.18 -10.04
CA VAL A 270 26.12 -9.52 -9.38
C VAL A 270 24.98 -8.67 -9.92
N LEU A 271 25.22 -7.37 -10.16
CA LEU A 271 24.25 -6.46 -10.77
C LEU A 271 23.83 -6.94 -12.17
N GLU A 272 24.79 -7.18 -13.07
CA GLU A 272 24.48 -7.61 -14.44
C GLU A 272 23.86 -9.01 -14.50
N GLN A 273 24.25 -9.90 -13.58
CA GLN A 273 23.59 -11.22 -13.42
C GLN A 273 22.14 -11.07 -13.01
N GLY A 274 21.82 -10.24 -12.00
CA GLY A 274 20.45 -10.00 -11.58
C GLY A 274 19.58 -9.41 -12.70
N ARG A 275 20.13 -8.50 -13.51
CA ARG A 275 19.46 -7.95 -14.70
C ARG A 275 19.20 -9.02 -15.76
N LEU A 276 20.17 -9.88 -16.01
CA LEU A 276 20.02 -11.00 -16.95
C LEU A 276 18.98 -12.02 -16.45
N ASP A 277 19.00 -12.36 -15.17
CA ASP A 277 18.04 -13.29 -14.56
C ASP A 277 16.62 -12.75 -14.66
N LEU A 278 16.43 -11.43 -14.45
CA LEU A 278 15.15 -10.77 -14.66
C LEU A 278 14.71 -10.82 -16.12
N ALA A 279 15.59 -10.51 -17.07
CA ALA A 279 15.27 -10.57 -18.50
C ALA A 279 14.92 -12.01 -18.96
N LEU A 280 15.62 -13.02 -18.41
CA LEU A 280 15.29 -14.43 -18.65
C LEU A 280 13.93 -14.82 -18.06
N GLN A 281 13.58 -14.28 -16.89
CA GLN A 281 12.26 -14.46 -16.31
C GLN A 281 11.17 -13.82 -17.18
N GLU A 282 11.38 -12.58 -17.65
CA GLU A 282 10.46 -11.91 -18.58
C GLU A 282 10.30 -12.70 -19.89
N GLN A 283 11.40 -13.26 -20.43
CA GLN A 283 11.34 -14.12 -21.61
C GLN A 283 10.46 -15.35 -21.40
N GLN A 284 10.51 -15.95 -20.21
CA GLN A 284 9.64 -17.07 -19.85
C GLN A 284 8.18 -16.60 -19.68
N ASN A 285 7.98 -15.44 -19.08
CA ASN A 285 6.65 -14.85 -18.84
C ASN A 285 5.96 -14.36 -20.13
N CYS A 286 6.67 -14.25 -21.26
CA CYS A 286 6.05 -14.02 -22.57
C CYS A 286 5.14 -15.17 -23.01
N LEU A 287 5.33 -16.37 -22.46
CA LEU A 287 4.45 -17.51 -22.66
C LEU A 287 3.64 -17.76 -21.38
N ILE A 288 2.42 -17.23 -21.35
CA ILE A 288 1.54 -17.36 -20.20
C ILE A 288 0.79 -18.69 -20.30
N LYS A 289 0.90 -19.50 -19.26
CA LYS A 289 0.29 -20.84 -19.16
C LYS A 289 -0.71 -20.93 -18.02
N ALA A 290 -1.68 -21.82 -18.16
CA ALA A 290 -2.66 -22.10 -17.11
C ALA A 290 -1.98 -22.73 -15.89
N LYS A 291 -2.18 -22.14 -14.69
CA LYS A 291 -1.65 -22.68 -13.42
C LYS A 291 -2.44 -23.90 -12.92
N ARG A 292 -3.68 -24.04 -13.37
CA ARG A 292 -4.62 -25.10 -12.99
C ARG A 292 -5.56 -25.42 -14.15
N ASP A 293 -6.25 -26.54 -14.06
CA ASP A 293 -7.34 -26.89 -14.97
C ASP A 293 -8.52 -25.94 -14.73
N GLY A 294 -9.19 -25.48 -15.80
CA GLY A 294 -10.35 -24.60 -15.64
C GLY A 294 -10.83 -23.96 -16.93
N LEU A 295 -11.90 -23.18 -16.80
CA LEU A 295 -12.44 -22.36 -17.88
C LEU A 295 -11.68 -21.04 -17.91
N VAL A 296 -11.36 -20.57 -19.11
CA VAL A 296 -10.79 -19.24 -19.33
C VAL A 296 -11.84 -18.32 -19.90
N ILE A 297 -12.06 -17.18 -19.26
CA ILE A 297 -12.98 -16.15 -19.73
C ILE A 297 -12.26 -14.82 -19.86
N TYR A 298 -12.81 -13.96 -20.70
CA TYR A 298 -12.33 -12.61 -20.88
C TYR A 298 -12.91 -11.67 -19.82
N PRO A 299 -12.22 -10.56 -19.47
CA PRO A 299 -12.72 -9.65 -18.45
C PRO A 299 -14.10 -9.06 -18.77
N SER A 300 -14.43 -8.82 -20.05
CA SER A 300 -15.77 -8.33 -20.45
C SER A 300 -16.91 -9.31 -20.14
N ALA A 301 -16.62 -10.61 -20.02
CA ALA A 301 -17.61 -11.63 -19.70
C ALA A 301 -17.94 -11.66 -18.20
N ALA A 302 -17.15 -10.98 -17.36
CA ALA A 302 -17.41 -10.79 -15.94
C ALA A 302 -18.11 -9.44 -15.73
N GLY A 303 -19.42 -9.44 -15.47
CA GLY A 303 -20.22 -8.21 -15.28
C GLY A 303 -19.73 -7.28 -14.16
N TRP A 304 -18.93 -7.81 -13.24
CA TRP A 304 -18.33 -7.13 -12.10
C TRP A 304 -16.94 -6.50 -12.41
N LYS A 305 -16.39 -6.66 -13.62
CA LYS A 305 -15.04 -6.15 -13.96
C LYS A 305 -14.99 -5.33 -15.24
N HIS A 306 -14.53 -4.09 -15.14
CA HIS A 306 -14.39 -3.16 -16.27
C HIS A 306 -12.97 -3.15 -16.85
N ALA A 307 -12.53 -4.25 -17.45
CA ALA A 307 -11.25 -4.31 -18.19
C ALA A 307 -11.47 -4.66 -19.67
N PRO A 308 -10.73 -4.04 -20.61
CA PRO A 308 -10.88 -4.31 -22.04
C PRO A 308 -10.30 -5.66 -22.42
N ASP A 309 -11.00 -6.35 -23.31
CA ASP A 309 -10.57 -7.63 -23.86
C ASP A 309 -9.33 -7.47 -24.75
N ILE A 310 -8.43 -8.44 -24.67
CA ILE A 310 -7.23 -8.48 -25.51
C ILE A 310 -7.48 -9.21 -26.83
N GLN A 311 -6.79 -8.82 -27.89
CA GLN A 311 -6.87 -9.48 -29.20
C GLN A 311 -5.47 -9.67 -29.76
N GLU A 312 -5.33 -10.54 -30.76
CA GLU A 312 -4.07 -10.65 -31.51
C GLU A 312 -3.71 -9.29 -32.12
N GLY A 313 -2.46 -8.86 -31.94
CA GLY A 313 -1.97 -7.54 -32.33
C GLY A 313 -2.27 -6.43 -31.31
N ALA A 314 -3.02 -6.69 -30.24
CA ALA A 314 -3.23 -5.71 -29.18
C ALA A 314 -1.94 -5.47 -28.38
N THR A 315 -1.76 -4.25 -27.89
CA THR A 315 -0.67 -3.91 -26.97
C THR A 315 -1.16 -3.95 -25.54
N VAL A 316 -0.41 -4.61 -24.67
CA VAL A 316 -0.74 -4.76 -23.25
C VAL A 316 0.37 -4.19 -22.39
N ARG A 317 0.00 -3.58 -21.26
CA ARG A 317 0.93 -3.01 -20.28
C ARG A 317 1.14 -3.95 -19.10
N GLN A 318 2.21 -3.74 -18.34
CA GLN A 318 2.42 -4.43 -17.07
C GLN A 318 1.20 -4.29 -16.14
N ASP A 319 0.89 -5.37 -15.42
CA ASP A 319 -0.22 -5.51 -14.48
C ASP A 319 -1.62 -5.34 -15.10
N GLN A 320 -1.71 -5.29 -16.43
CA GLN A 320 -2.99 -5.38 -17.12
C GLN A 320 -3.55 -6.80 -17.02
N VAL A 321 -4.81 -6.91 -16.62
CA VAL A 321 -5.56 -8.17 -16.61
C VAL A 321 -5.80 -8.60 -18.05
N LEU A 322 -5.30 -9.77 -18.39
CA LEU A 322 -5.40 -10.36 -19.72
C LEU A 322 -6.61 -11.30 -19.81
N LEU A 323 -6.74 -12.20 -18.82
CA LEU A 323 -7.74 -13.26 -18.78
C LEU A 323 -8.17 -13.52 -17.33
N LEU A 324 -9.34 -14.14 -17.15
CA LEU A 324 -9.83 -14.62 -15.86
C LEU A 324 -10.01 -16.15 -15.91
N MET A 325 -9.63 -16.82 -14.83
CA MET A 325 -9.88 -18.25 -14.63
C MET A 325 -10.75 -18.47 -13.39
N PRO A 326 -12.08 -18.49 -13.56
CA PRO A 326 -13.02 -18.83 -12.50
C PRO A 326 -12.84 -20.28 -12.03
N ASP A 327 -13.05 -20.51 -10.74
CA ASP A 327 -13.08 -21.84 -10.16
C ASP A 327 -14.43 -22.51 -10.35
N LEU A 328 -14.54 -23.40 -11.35
CA LEU A 328 -15.79 -24.11 -11.64
C LEU A 328 -16.14 -25.18 -10.61
N SER A 329 -15.21 -25.56 -9.73
CA SER A 329 -15.46 -26.58 -8.69
C SER A 329 -16.34 -26.04 -7.55
N ARG A 330 -16.31 -24.72 -7.34
CA ARG A 330 -17.07 -24.03 -6.30
C ARG A 330 -17.78 -22.83 -6.90
N MET A 331 -18.98 -23.09 -7.38
CA MET A 331 -19.88 -22.09 -7.92
C MET A 331 -20.84 -21.64 -6.83
N GLN A 332 -21.16 -20.34 -6.82
CA GLN A 332 -22.08 -19.76 -5.87
C GLN A 332 -23.06 -18.84 -6.58
N VAL A 333 -24.28 -18.74 -6.07
CA VAL A 333 -25.26 -17.75 -6.48
C VAL A 333 -25.36 -16.72 -5.37
N THR A 334 -25.24 -15.45 -5.73
CA THR A 334 -25.48 -14.35 -4.82
C THR A 334 -26.85 -13.74 -5.16
N ILE A 335 -27.73 -13.67 -4.18
CA ILE A 335 -29.05 -13.00 -4.27
C ILE A 335 -29.12 -11.84 -3.30
N GLY A 336 -29.88 -10.79 -3.65
CA GLY A 336 -30.22 -9.71 -2.73
C GLY A 336 -31.51 -10.06 -2.00
N ILE A 337 -31.49 -10.05 -0.66
CA ILE A 337 -32.67 -10.29 0.17
C ILE A 337 -33.11 -8.99 0.80
N HIS A 338 -34.38 -8.64 0.63
CA HIS A 338 -34.95 -7.43 1.19
C HIS A 338 -34.93 -7.42 2.73
N GLU A 339 -34.62 -6.25 3.34
CA GLU A 339 -34.53 -6.06 4.80
C GLU A 339 -35.76 -6.57 5.58
N SER A 340 -36.97 -6.45 5.02
CA SER A 340 -38.19 -6.87 5.72
C SER A 340 -38.31 -8.37 5.97
N ILE A 341 -37.46 -9.20 5.36
CA ILE A 341 -37.53 -10.67 5.47
C ILE A 341 -36.20 -11.30 5.91
N ILE A 342 -35.12 -10.53 5.98
CA ILE A 342 -33.78 -11.02 6.32
C ILE A 342 -33.72 -11.73 7.68
N GLU A 343 -34.52 -11.28 8.67
CA GLU A 343 -34.57 -11.91 10.00
C GLU A 343 -35.02 -13.38 9.95
N ARG A 344 -35.76 -13.77 8.91
CA ARG A 344 -36.26 -15.14 8.73
C ARG A 344 -35.31 -15.96 7.87
N VAL A 345 -34.27 -15.35 7.29
CA VAL A 345 -33.33 -15.99 6.39
C VAL A 345 -31.98 -16.18 7.09
N TYR A 346 -31.64 -17.43 7.38
CA TYR A 346 -30.40 -17.82 8.05
C TYR A 346 -29.69 -18.95 7.32
N GLU A 347 -28.41 -19.14 7.64
CA GLU A 347 -27.58 -20.20 7.07
C GLU A 347 -28.19 -21.59 7.31
N GLY A 348 -28.20 -22.43 6.28
CA GLY A 348 -28.75 -23.79 6.33
C GLY A 348 -30.22 -23.93 5.93
N LEU A 349 -30.94 -22.84 5.65
CA LEU A 349 -32.29 -22.92 5.06
C LEU A 349 -32.27 -23.61 3.70
N SER A 350 -33.28 -24.42 3.42
CA SER A 350 -33.43 -25.11 2.13
C SER A 350 -33.82 -24.15 1.03
N VAL A 351 -33.11 -24.22 -0.09
CA VAL A 351 -33.29 -23.34 -1.23
C VAL A 351 -33.33 -24.17 -2.49
N ARG A 352 -34.27 -23.85 -3.38
CA ARG A 352 -34.31 -24.39 -4.74
C ARG A 352 -33.78 -23.36 -5.72
N VAL A 353 -32.62 -23.65 -6.30
CA VAL A 353 -32.00 -22.82 -7.32
C VAL A 353 -32.38 -23.36 -8.70
N THR A 354 -33.06 -22.55 -9.50
CA THR A 354 -33.44 -22.84 -10.87
C THR A 354 -32.49 -22.12 -11.82
N LEU A 355 -31.69 -22.90 -12.54
CA LEU A 355 -30.83 -22.45 -13.62
C LEU A 355 -31.50 -22.77 -14.98
N PRO A 356 -31.06 -22.16 -16.10
CA PRO A 356 -31.71 -22.32 -17.40
C PRO A 356 -31.88 -23.77 -17.87
N ASP A 357 -30.97 -24.67 -17.47
CA ASP A 357 -30.94 -26.07 -17.92
C ASP A 357 -31.22 -27.08 -16.78
N GLN A 358 -31.24 -26.66 -15.51
CA GLN A 358 -31.31 -27.57 -14.35
C GLN A 358 -31.84 -26.87 -13.09
N THR A 359 -32.57 -27.61 -12.24
CA THR A 359 -32.95 -27.20 -10.88
C THR A 359 -32.15 -27.97 -9.83
N VAL A 360 -31.82 -27.31 -8.72
CA VAL A 360 -30.98 -27.86 -7.65
C VAL A 360 -31.52 -27.43 -6.31
N ASP A 361 -31.79 -28.41 -5.45
CA ASP A 361 -32.08 -28.14 -4.05
C ASP A 361 -30.76 -28.11 -3.27
N THR A 362 -30.47 -26.99 -2.62
CA THR A 362 -29.27 -26.74 -1.80
C THR A 362 -29.67 -25.94 -0.55
N VAL A 363 -28.71 -25.38 0.17
CA VAL A 363 -28.94 -24.53 1.33
C VAL A 363 -28.25 -23.18 1.22
N ILE A 364 -28.74 -22.19 1.96
CA ILE A 364 -28.02 -20.90 2.12
C ILE A 364 -26.72 -21.15 2.86
N THR A 365 -25.60 -20.72 2.27
CA THR A 365 -24.27 -20.91 2.84
C THR A 365 -23.89 -19.79 3.79
N SER A 366 -24.14 -18.54 3.39
CA SER A 366 -23.87 -17.37 4.22
C SER A 366 -24.80 -16.22 3.88
N VAL A 367 -25.16 -15.44 4.88
CA VAL A 367 -25.92 -14.20 4.71
C VAL A 367 -25.04 -13.04 5.17
N ALA A 368 -24.84 -12.06 4.30
CA ALA A 368 -24.02 -10.89 4.59
C ALA A 368 -24.63 -10.14 5.78
N VAL A 369 -23.78 -9.84 6.76
CA VAL A 369 -24.16 -9.10 7.98
C VAL A 369 -24.21 -7.59 7.71
N VAL A 370 -23.72 -7.15 6.54
CA VAL A 370 -23.64 -5.75 6.13
C VAL A 370 -24.33 -5.61 4.78
N THR A 371 -25.16 -4.58 4.65
CA THR A 371 -25.88 -4.23 3.43
C THR A 371 -24.92 -3.74 2.34
N ARG A 372 -25.15 -4.06 1.06
CA ARG A 372 -24.48 -3.30 0.00
C ARG A 372 -25.05 -1.86 0.00
N PRO A 373 -24.22 -0.81 -0.05
CA PRO A 373 -24.74 0.51 -0.34
C PRO A 373 -25.38 0.49 -1.73
N ALA A 374 -26.67 0.82 -1.81
CA ALA A 374 -27.36 0.96 -3.09
C ALA A 374 -26.60 1.97 -3.96
N GLY A 375 -26.24 1.58 -5.18
CA GLY A 375 -25.61 2.47 -6.13
C GLY A 375 -26.50 3.67 -6.45
N TRP A 376 -25.91 4.81 -6.83
CA TRP A 376 -26.56 6.10 -7.11
C TRP A 376 -27.74 6.11 -8.11
N TRP A 377 -28.09 4.98 -8.72
CA TRP A 377 -29.24 4.78 -9.62
C TRP A 377 -30.32 3.82 -9.09
N THR A 378 -30.03 3.02 -8.07
CA THR A 378 -31.00 2.08 -7.48
C THR A 378 -31.70 2.77 -6.31
N GLY A 379 -33.02 2.67 -6.26
CA GLY A 379 -33.86 3.31 -5.24
C GLY A 379 -33.51 2.86 -3.81
N ASN A 380 -34.22 3.44 -2.85
CA ASN A 380 -34.07 3.34 -1.40
C ASN A 380 -34.27 1.91 -0.80
N VAL A 381 -33.94 0.86 -1.56
CA VAL A 381 -34.15 -0.54 -1.24
C VAL A 381 -32.88 -1.08 -0.59
N VAL A 382 -32.99 -1.53 0.66
CA VAL A 382 -31.90 -2.12 1.42
C VAL A 382 -31.93 -3.63 1.21
N GLU A 383 -30.86 -4.16 0.62
CA GLU A 383 -30.70 -5.59 0.34
C GLU A 383 -29.48 -6.14 1.07
N TYR A 384 -29.63 -7.37 1.55
CA TYR A 384 -28.60 -8.17 2.17
C TYR A 384 -28.22 -9.30 1.23
N ASP A 385 -26.93 -9.45 0.95
CA ASP A 385 -26.46 -10.52 0.08
C ASP A 385 -26.57 -11.86 0.78
N ALA A 386 -27.34 -12.79 0.24
CA ALA A 386 -27.23 -14.20 0.59
C ALA A 386 -26.45 -14.95 -0.48
N VAL A 387 -25.45 -15.69 -0.04
CA VAL A 387 -24.60 -16.54 -0.88
C VAL A 387 -25.04 -17.99 -0.71
N ILE A 388 -25.27 -18.64 -1.84
CA ILE A 388 -25.70 -20.03 -1.92
C ILE A 388 -24.64 -20.78 -2.72
N GLU A 389 -23.87 -21.64 -2.05
CA GLU A 389 -22.94 -22.54 -2.74
C GLU A 389 -23.71 -23.67 -3.42
N LEU A 390 -23.39 -23.88 -4.71
CA LEU A 390 -23.94 -24.98 -5.48
C LEU A 390 -23.06 -26.22 -5.32
N PRO A 391 -23.65 -27.43 -5.28
CA PRO A 391 -22.89 -28.67 -5.34
C PRO A 391 -22.14 -28.78 -6.68
N GLU A 392 -21.11 -29.62 -6.73
CA GLU A 392 -20.30 -29.82 -7.94
C GLU A 392 -21.17 -30.47 -9.03
N MET A 393 -21.44 -29.72 -10.10
CA MET A 393 -22.26 -30.16 -11.22
C MET A 393 -21.62 -29.80 -12.55
N ALA A 394 -21.82 -30.65 -13.55
CA ALA A 394 -21.31 -30.43 -14.89
C ALA A 394 -22.19 -29.42 -15.66
N GLY A 395 -21.55 -28.50 -16.38
CA GLY A 395 -22.24 -27.59 -17.31
C GLY A 395 -22.54 -26.20 -16.78
N LEU A 396 -22.23 -25.91 -15.50
CA LEU A 396 -22.34 -24.57 -14.92
C LEU A 396 -21.39 -23.58 -15.61
N LYS A 397 -21.90 -22.40 -15.96
CA LYS A 397 -21.09 -21.31 -16.54
C LYS A 397 -21.26 -20.04 -15.72
N PRO A 398 -20.16 -19.37 -15.33
CA PRO A 398 -20.23 -18.06 -14.68
C PRO A 398 -21.05 -17.06 -15.52
N GLY A 399 -21.86 -16.24 -14.85
CA GLY A 399 -22.76 -15.27 -15.46
C GLY A 399 -24.13 -15.81 -15.87
N MET A 400 -24.47 -17.07 -15.58
CA MET A 400 -25.85 -17.56 -15.71
C MET A 400 -26.77 -16.86 -14.70
N SER A 401 -27.95 -16.44 -15.15
CA SER A 401 -29.03 -16.02 -14.25
C SER A 401 -29.60 -17.24 -13.53
N ALA A 402 -29.86 -17.09 -12.24
CA ALA A 402 -30.44 -18.10 -11.38
C ALA A 402 -31.67 -17.52 -10.69
N GLU A 403 -32.78 -18.22 -10.75
CA GLU A 403 -33.95 -17.92 -9.94
C GLU A 403 -33.85 -18.75 -8.66
N VAL A 404 -34.00 -18.13 -7.51
CA VAL A 404 -33.72 -18.74 -6.22
C VAL A 404 -34.97 -18.70 -5.35
N GLU A 405 -35.56 -19.87 -5.12
CA GLU A 405 -36.70 -20.05 -4.23
C GLU A 405 -36.21 -20.49 -2.85
N VAL A 406 -36.22 -19.58 -1.88
CA VAL A 406 -35.83 -19.83 -0.49
C VAL A 406 -37.03 -20.32 0.31
N VAL A 407 -36.96 -21.53 0.87
CA VAL A 407 -38.01 -22.08 1.74
C VAL A 407 -37.76 -21.61 3.18
N VAL A 408 -38.59 -20.67 3.64
CA VAL A 408 -38.44 -20.02 4.94
C VAL A 408 -39.18 -20.77 6.04
N ALA A 409 -40.27 -21.46 5.70
CA ALA A 409 -40.99 -22.36 6.59
C ALA A 409 -41.74 -23.44 5.80
N ARG A 410 -41.89 -24.64 6.38
CA ARG A 410 -42.65 -25.75 5.81
C ARG A 410 -43.59 -26.33 6.86
N HIS A 411 -44.87 -26.43 6.50
CA HIS A 411 -45.93 -26.96 7.36
C HIS A 411 -46.58 -28.16 6.69
N GLU A 412 -46.34 -29.37 7.21
CA GLU A 412 -46.88 -30.60 6.65
C GLU A 412 -48.20 -31.00 7.29
N ASN A 413 -49.16 -31.45 6.47
CA ASN A 413 -50.46 -31.95 6.87
C ASN A 413 -51.22 -31.02 7.84
N VAL A 414 -51.19 -29.71 7.56
CA VAL A 414 -51.85 -28.69 8.38
C VAL A 414 -53.20 -28.30 7.79
N LEU A 415 -54.12 -27.84 8.64
CA LEU A 415 -55.39 -27.28 8.18
C LEU A 415 -55.11 -25.92 7.55
N MET A 416 -55.64 -25.68 6.36
CA MET A 416 -55.39 -24.46 5.61
C MET A 416 -56.72 -23.77 5.28
N VAL A 417 -56.74 -22.46 5.47
CA VAL A 417 -57.90 -21.63 5.19
C VAL A 417 -57.48 -20.51 4.23
N PRO A 418 -58.28 -20.17 3.21
CA PRO A 418 -57.98 -19.03 2.35
C PRO A 418 -57.90 -17.74 3.17
N GLY A 419 -56.93 -16.87 2.90
CA GLY A 419 -56.72 -15.62 3.67
C GLY A 419 -57.98 -14.74 3.74
N GLN A 420 -58.79 -14.74 2.68
CA GLN A 420 -60.06 -14.00 2.58
C GLN A 420 -61.14 -14.46 3.59
N ALA A 421 -61.03 -15.66 4.16
CA ALA A 421 -61.99 -16.17 5.15
C ALA A 421 -61.63 -15.78 6.59
N VAL A 422 -60.47 -15.14 6.80
CA VAL A 422 -59.92 -14.82 8.11
C VAL A 422 -60.17 -13.35 8.44
N ILE A 423 -60.71 -13.07 9.63
CA ILE A 423 -60.85 -11.73 10.18
C ILE A 423 -60.02 -11.60 11.45
N ASP A 424 -59.20 -10.56 11.52
CA ASP A 424 -58.52 -10.14 12.74
C ASP A 424 -59.47 -9.29 13.60
N THR A 425 -59.63 -9.68 14.85
CA THR A 425 -60.57 -9.06 15.80
C THR A 425 -59.86 -8.32 16.94
N GLY A 426 -58.52 -8.22 16.89
CA GLY A 426 -57.69 -7.62 17.95
C GLY A 426 -57.47 -8.53 19.16
N GLU A 427 -58.41 -9.42 19.50
CA GLU A 427 -58.24 -10.46 20.54
C GLU A 427 -57.77 -11.82 19.97
N GLY A 428 -57.65 -11.91 18.64
CA GLY A 428 -57.31 -13.13 17.90
C GLY A 428 -58.01 -13.16 16.54
N TYR A 429 -57.71 -14.20 15.77
CA TYR A 429 -58.29 -14.39 14.45
C TYR A 429 -59.59 -15.18 14.54
N CYS A 430 -60.52 -15.01 13.59
CA CYS A 430 -61.72 -15.84 13.50
C CYS A 430 -62.17 -16.03 12.05
N CYS A 431 -63.00 -17.05 11.82
CA CYS A 431 -63.70 -17.27 10.56
C CYS A 431 -65.15 -17.70 10.81
N TRP A 432 -65.96 -17.71 9.77
CA TRP A 432 -67.32 -18.22 9.82
C TRP A 432 -67.41 -19.52 9.05
N VAL A 433 -67.90 -20.56 9.71
CA VAL A 433 -68.19 -21.86 9.10
C VAL A 433 -69.67 -21.92 8.77
N ASP A 434 -70.00 -22.17 7.51
CA ASP A 434 -71.36 -22.37 7.04
C ASP A 434 -71.90 -23.73 7.52
N THR A 435 -72.89 -23.69 8.40
CA THR A 435 -73.53 -24.86 9.00
C THR A 435 -75.02 -24.92 8.65
N ALA A 436 -75.69 -26.04 8.91
CA ALA A 436 -77.12 -26.22 8.58
C ALA A 436 -78.05 -25.18 9.26
N ASP A 437 -77.57 -24.51 10.33
CA ASP A 437 -78.28 -23.46 11.07
C ASP A 437 -77.81 -22.03 10.69
N GLY A 438 -77.01 -21.89 9.63
CA GLY A 438 -76.40 -20.64 9.17
C GLY A 438 -74.89 -20.52 9.48
N PRO A 439 -74.24 -19.41 9.08
CA PRO A 439 -72.81 -19.20 9.32
C PRO A 439 -72.52 -18.99 10.81
N GLN A 440 -71.67 -19.83 11.39
CA GLN A 440 -71.28 -19.77 12.80
C GLN A 440 -69.83 -19.30 12.95
N ARG A 441 -69.61 -18.33 13.84
CA ARG A 441 -68.27 -17.84 14.17
C ARG A 441 -67.43 -18.89 14.90
N ARG A 442 -66.19 -19.06 14.45
CA ARG A 442 -65.17 -19.89 15.09
C ARG A 442 -63.89 -19.08 15.33
N PRO A 443 -63.35 -19.06 16.56
CA PRO A 443 -62.04 -18.47 16.81
C PRO A 443 -60.95 -19.34 16.16
N LEU A 444 -60.01 -18.68 15.50
CA LEU A 444 -58.87 -19.28 14.80
C LEU A 444 -57.57 -18.95 15.53
N LYS A 445 -56.71 -19.95 15.66
CA LYS A 445 -55.30 -19.76 15.96
C LYS A 445 -54.51 -20.02 14.68
N LEU A 446 -53.93 -18.98 14.13
CA LEU A 446 -53.22 -19.04 12.85
C LEU A 446 -51.72 -19.32 13.04
N GLY A 447 -51.13 -19.88 12.00
CA GLY A 447 -49.69 -20.01 11.79
C GLY A 447 -49.27 -19.22 10.56
N ASP A 448 -48.24 -19.69 9.86
CA ASP A 448 -47.70 -19.00 8.70
C ASP A 448 -48.67 -18.96 7.50
N SER A 449 -48.46 -18.00 6.60
CA SER A 449 -49.15 -17.93 5.31
C SER A 449 -48.14 -18.04 4.16
N ASN A 450 -48.58 -18.51 3.00
CA ASN A 450 -47.79 -18.34 1.77
C ASN A 450 -47.81 -16.87 1.33
N LEU A 451 -46.67 -16.40 0.83
CA LEU A 451 -46.52 -15.05 0.32
C LEU A 451 -47.25 -14.88 -1.02
N ARG A 452 -47.52 -13.60 -1.33
CA ARG A 452 -48.47 -13.05 -2.32
C ARG A 452 -48.32 -13.50 -3.78
N ASP A 453 -47.31 -14.31 -4.10
CA ASP A 453 -46.99 -14.75 -5.47
C ASP A 453 -47.63 -16.10 -5.84
N SER A 454 -48.28 -16.79 -4.89
CA SER A 454 -49.14 -17.95 -5.21
C SER A 454 -50.53 -17.52 -5.71
N GLU A 455 -51.11 -18.26 -6.66
CA GLU A 455 -52.43 -17.98 -7.25
C GLU A 455 -53.58 -17.84 -6.22
N GLU A 456 -53.46 -18.47 -5.05
CA GLU A 456 -54.39 -18.37 -3.91
C GLU A 456 -53.61 -18.29 -2.57
N GLU A 457 -53.89 -17.29 -1.72
CA GLU A 457 -53.31 -17.14 -0.38
C GLU A 457 -54.00 -18.09 0.61
N PHE A 458 -53.21 -18.95 1.25
CA PHE A 458 -53.63 -19.87 2.31
C PHE A 458 -52.85 -19.60 3.59
N ILE A 459 -53.58 -19.62 4.70
CA ILE A 459 -53.03 -19.44 6.03
C ILE A 459 -53.17 -20.75 6.80
N VAL A 460 -52.09 -21.17 7.47
CA VAL A 460 -52.10 -22.32 8.36
C VAL A 460 -53.00 -22.05 9.55
N VAL A 461 -53.85 -23.01 9.89
CA VAL A 461 -54.71 -22.98 11.07
C VAL A 461 -54.27 -24.06 12.06
N HIS A 462 -53.82 -23.64 13.23
CA HIS A 462 -53.47 -24.54 14.33
C HIS A 462 -54.69 -25.06 15.09
N SER A 463 -55.74 -24.25 15.23
CA SER A 463 -56.99 -24.66 15.90
C SER A 463 -58.16 -23.74 15.53
N GLY A 464 -59.38 -24.27 15.51
CA GLY A 464 -60.61 -23.47 15.37
C GLY A 464 -61.64 -24.06 14.40
N VAL A 465 -61.17 -24.87 13.46
CA VAL A 465 -61.98 -25.50 12.41
C VAL A 465 -61.57 -26.95 12.20
N GLU A 466 -62.47 -27.74 11.62
CA GLU A 466 -62.26 -29.15 11.32
C GLU A 466 -62.15 -29.40 9.80
N GLU A 467 -61.51 -30.52 9.44
CA GLU A 467 -61.34 -30.92 8.05
C GLU A 467 -62.69 -31.25 7.40
N GLY A 468 -62.98 -30.66 6.22
CA GLY A 468 -64.23 -30.85 5.49
C GLY A 468 -65.33 -29.82 5.77
N GLU A 469 -65.15 -28.94 6.77
CA GLU A 469 -66.04 -27.81 7.05
C GLU A 469 -65.98 -26.76 5.90
N GLN A 470 -67.07 -26.01 5.70
CA GLN A 470 -67.17 -24.96 4.67
C GLN A 470 -66.99 -23.59 5.33
N VAL A 471 -65.89 -22.89 5.05
CA VAL A 471 -65.66 -21.53 5.56
C VAL A 471 -66.16 -20.49 4.58
N VAL A 472 -66.79 -19.43 5.09
CA VAL A 472 -67.28 -18.29 4.32
C VAL A 472 -66.11 -17.39 3.92
N LEU A 473 -66.04 -17.04 2.64
CA LEU A 473 -65.08 -16.08 2.08
C LEU A 473 -65.62 -14.65 2.28
N ASP A 474 -64.74 -13.70 2.59
CA ASP A 474 -65.03 -12.29 2.91
C ASP A 474 -66.18 -12.08 3.93
N PRO A 475 -66.08 -12.61 5.17
CA PRO A 475 -67.17 -12.51 6.14
C PRO A 475 -67.47 -11.07 6.56
N ALA A 476 -66.50 -10.15 6.50
CA ALA A 476 -66.65 -8.73 6.86
C ALA A 476 -67.63 -7.97 5.95
N SER A 477 -67.84 -8.47 4.73
CA SER A 477 -68.76 -7.88 3.75
C SER A 477 -70.12 -8.57 3.73
N SER A 478 -70.19 -9.80 4.23
CA SER A 478 -71.30 -10.72 3.99
C SER A 478 -72.04 -11.15 5.27
N ILE A 479 -71.49 -10.88 6.46
CA ILE A 479 -72.06 -11.28 7.75
C ILE A 479 -72.14 -10.07 8.69
N GLU A 480 -73.35 -9.72 9.13
CA GLU A 480 -73.58 -8.60 10.10
C GLU A 480 -72.85 -8.81 11.43
N GLU A 481 -72.77 -10.06 11.91
CA GLU A 481 -72.02 -10.40 13.13
C GLU A 481 -70.52 -10.10 12.96
N ALA A 482 -69.94 -10.44 11.80
CA ALA A 482 -68.53 -10.16 11.50
C ALA A 482 -68.21 -8.66 11.46
N GLN A 483 -69.14 -7.85 10.96
CA GLN A 483 -69.03 -6.39 10.99
C GLN A 483 -69.07 -5.83 12.42
N ALA A 484 -69.78 -6.48 13.34
CA ALA A 484 -69.88 -6.04 14.74
C ALA A 484 -68.66 -6.45 15.60
N ILE A 485 -67.86 -7.43 15.17
CA ILE A 485 -66.78 -8.05 15.98
C ILE A 485 -65.43 -7.33 15.87
N ILE A 486 -65.25 -6.43 14.91
CA ILE A 486 -64.06 -5.55 14.83
C ILE A 486 -64.02 -4.56 16.03
N THR A 487 -64.89 -4.72 17.03
CA THR A 487 -64.89 -3.95 18.28
C THR A 487 -65.33 -4.80 19.49
N PRO A 488 -64.40 -5.18 20.38
CA PRO A 488 -64.61 -4.88 21.80
C PRO A 488 -63.34 -4.42 22.56
N ALA A 489 -63.55 -3.60 23.60
CA ALA A 489 -62.55 -3.09 24.53
C ALA A 489 -62.00 -4.18 25.47
N GLN A 490 -60.70 -4.48 25.42
CA GLN A 490 -60.02 -5.25 26.48
C GLN A 490 -59.69 -4.34 27.67
N THR A 491 -59.75 -4.84 28.91
CA THR A 491 -59.30 -4.10 30.11
C THR A 491 -58.06 -4.74 30.75
N HIS A 492 -57.15 -3.92 31.29
CA HIS A 492 -55.95 -4.30 32.01
C HIS A 492 -56.01 -3.79 33.45
N LYS A 493 -55.67 -4.64 34.42
CA LYS A 493 -55.63 -4.25 35.83
C LYS A 493 -54.28 -3.64 36.18
N ILE A 494 -54.29 -2.39 36.66
CA ILE A 494 -53.07 -1.67 37.09
C ILE A 494 -52.47 -2.35 38.32
N THR A 495 -51.20 -2.74 38.23
CA THR A 495 -50.42 -3.30 39.34
C THR A 495 -49.14 -2.50 39.55
N ARG A 496 -48.52 -2.65 40.71
CA ARG A 496 -47.16 -2.14 40.94
C ARG A 496 -46.15 -3.15 40.44
N SER A 497 -45.16 -2.69 39.70
CA SER A 497 -44.09 -3.51 39.18
C SER A 497 -42.78 -2.72 39.13
N ASP A 498 -41.67 -3.44 39.12
CA ASP A 498 -40.37 -2.83 38.84
C ASP A 498 -40.30 -2.50 37.35
N LEU A 499 -39.81 -1.30 37.02
CA LEU A 499 -39.62 -0.85 35.64
C LEU A 499 -38.16 -0.47 35.41
N SER A 500 -37.48 -1.20 34.53
CA SER A 500 -36.16 -0.83 34.02
C SER A 500 -36.30 -0.15 32.67
N ILE A 501 -35.63 0.99 32.52
CA ILE A 501 -35.52 1.69 31.25
C ILE A 501 -34.17 1.37 30.68
N SER A 502 -34.18 0.73 29.53
CA SER A 502 -32.99 0.48 28.74
C SER A 502 -33.20 0.91 27.31
N VAL A 503 -32.09 1.23 26.65
CA VAL A 503 -32.03 1.40 25.21
C VAL A 503 -31.20 0.25 24.65
N THR A 504 -31.76 -0.44 23.67
CA THR A 504 -31.11 -1.58 23.01
C THR A 504 -30.77 -1.17 21.59
N GLU A 505 -29.50 -1.25 21.25
CA GLU A 505 -29.00 -0.94 19.92
C GLU A 505 -27.99 -2.00 19.49
N GLN A 506 -27.86 -2.20 18.18
CA GLN A 506 -26.86 -3.08 17.61
C GLN A 506 -25.51 -2.37 17.53
N GLY A 507 -24.44 -3.09 17.84
CA GLY A 507 -23.07 -2.62 17.75
C GLY A 507 -22.10 -3.69 17.32
N THR A 508 -20.84 -3.31 17.21
CA THR A 508 -19.74 -4.19 16.83
C THR A 508 -18.63 -4.15 17.88
N LEU A 509 -18.00 -5.30 18.11
CA LEU A 509 -16.83 -5.41 18.96
C LEU A 509 -15.60 -4.85 18.23
N GLU A 510 -14.90 -3.92 18.86
CA GLU A 510 -13.60 -3.43 18.40
C GLU A 510 -12.59 -3.46 19.56
N SER A 511 -11.31 -3.43 19.21
CA SER A 511 -10.26 -3.28 20.22
C SER A 511 -10.00 -1.80 20.45
N SER A 512 -9.97 -1.40 21.73
CA SER A 512 -9.67 -0.02 22.14
C SER A 512 -8.22 0.41 21.84
N ASN A 513 -7.34 -0.54 21.54
CA ASN A 513 -5.93 -0.30 21.28
C ASN A 513 -5.43 -1.18 20.12
N ASN A 514 -5.24 -0.57 18.95
CA ASN A 514 -4.76 -1.28 17.76
C ASN A 514 -3.35 -0.80 17.43
N ILE A 515 -2.43 -1.75 17.24
CA ILE A 515 -1.10 -1.45 16.73
C ILE A 515 -1.17 -1.47 15.21
N GLU A 516 -0.87 -0.32 14.60
CA GLU A 516 -0.78 -0.18 13.14
C GLU A 516 0.60 -0.62 12.64
N ILE A 517 0.62 -1.65 11.81
CA ILE A 517 1.81 -2.06 11.07
C ILE A 517 1.85 -1.27 9.77
N LYS A 518 2.86 -0.42 9.60
CA LYS A 518 2.97 0.50 8.46
C LYS A 518 4.11 0.14 7.52
N ASN A 519 3.96 0.53 6.25
CA ASN A 519 5.04 0.47 5.28
C ASN A 519 6.16 1.47 5.64
N LYS A 520 7.39 0.96 5.76
CA LYS A 520 8.60 1.76 6.03
C LYS A 520 9.50 1.93 4.80
N VAL A 521 9.18 1.29 3.68
CA VAL A 521 9.92 1.44 2.41
C VAL A 521 9.56 2.79 1.78
N ARG A 522 10.54 3.53 1.24
CA ARG A 522 10.28 4.83 0.63
C ARG A 522 9.69 4.68 -0.77
N GLY A 523 8.83 5.63 -1.13
CA GLY A 523 8.16 5.63 -2.42
C GLY A 523 7.03 4.61 -2.47
N MET A 524 6.88 3.98 -3.63
CA MET A 524 5.84 2.99 -3.91
C MET A 524 6.45 1.60 -3.90
N SER A 525 5.75 0.62 -3.32
CA SER A 525 6.16 -0.77 -3.31
C SER A 525 4.97 -1.67 -3.57
N THR A 526 5.18 -2.80 -4.22
CA THR A 526 4.11 -3.77 -4.51
C THR A 526 4.15 -4.88 -3.49
N ILE A 527 2.99 -5.28 -2.96
CA ILE A 527 2.88 -6.44 -2.08
C ILE A 527 3.05 -7.71 -2.92
N THR A 528 4.07 -8.50 -2.61
CA THR A 528 4.30 -9.82 -3.22
C THR A 528 3.65 -10.96 -2.45
N TRP A 529 3.42 -10.76 -1.16
CA TRP A 529 2.76 -11.71 -0.27
C TRP A 529 2.27 -10.99 0.99
N VAL A 530 1.09 -11.36 1.49
CA VAL A 530 0.53 -10.85 2.76
C VAL A 530 -0.11 -12.01 3.53
N ILE A 531 0.03 -11.99 4.85
CA ILE A 531 -0.59 -12.97 5.74
C ILE A 531 -2.12 -12.88 5.71
N GLU A 532 -2.81 -14.01 5.87
CA GLU A 532 -4.27 -14.05 5.93
C GLU A 532 -4.81 -13.29 7.16
N SER A 533 -5.90 -12.53 6.96
CA SER A 533 -6.58 -11.82 8.04
C SER A 533 -7.16 -12.81 9.07
N GLY A 534 -7.03 -12.50 10.36
CA GLY A 534 -7.46 -13.37 11.45
C GLY A 534 -6.43 -14.41 11.89
N THR A 535 -5.20 -14.38 11.37
CA THR A 535 -4.13 -15.29 11.76
C THR A 535 -3.47 -14.86 13.08
N GLU A 536 -3.21 -15.81 13.99
CA GLU A 536 -2.37 -15.59 15.17
C GLU A 536 -0.88 -15.73 14.83
N VAL A 537 -0.07 -14.75 15.23
CA VAL A 537 1.38 -14.72 14.93
C VAL A 537 2.22 -14.63 16.20
N LYS A 538 3.51 -14.96 16.07
CA LYS A 538 4.55 -14.82 17.10
C LYS A 538 5.55 -13.71 16.71
N PRO A 539 6.30 -13.15 17.67
CA PRO A 539 7.34 -12.18 17.37
C PRO A 539 8.35 -12.77 16.37
N GLY A 540 8.61 -12.05 15.29
CA GLY A 540 9.52 -12.44 14.22
C GLY A 540 8.87 -13.14 13.03
N ASP A 541 7.60 -13.52 13.10
CA ASP A 541 6.86 -14.11 11.98
C ASP A 541 6.69 -13.08 10.85
N GLU A 542 6.78 -13.52 9.59
CA GLU A 542 6.59 -12.66 8.42
C GLU A 542 5.10 -12.33 8.24
N LEU A 543 4.82 -11.06 8.02
CA LEU A 543 3.45 -10.55 7.86
C LEU A 543 3.19 -10.06 6.44
N VAL A 544 4.14 -9.32 5.87
CA VAL A 544 4.05 -8.76 4.52
C VAL A 544 5.42 -8.84 3.86
N ARG A 545 5.44 -9.28 2.60
CA ARG A 545 6.62 -9.28 1.75
C ARG A 545 6.40 -8.33 0.57
N LEU A 546 7.27 -7.34 0.43
CA LEU A 546 7.22 -6.32 -0.62
C LEU A 546 8.24 -6.63 -1.73
N ASP A 547 7.95 -6.20 -2.96
CA ASP A 547 8.91 -6.33 -4.08
C ASP A 547 10.20 -5.60 -3.73
N ASN A 548 11.28 -6.36 -3.65
CA ASN A 548 12.59 -5.88 -3.25
C ASN A 548 13.57 -5.82 -4.43
N LYS A 549 13.21 -6.29 -5.63
CA LYS A 549 14.12 -6.44 -6.77
C LYS A 549 14.78 -5.11 -7.15
N ALA A 550 14.00 -4.02 -7.20
CA ALA A 550 14.51 -2.69 -7.52
C ALA A 550 15.50 -2.17 -6.45
N ILE A 551 15.26 -2.49 -5.18
CA ILE A 551 16.13 -2.09 -4.07
C ILE A 551 17.41 -2.94 -4.08
N GLU A 552 17.31 -4.24 -4.33
CA GLU A 552 18.48 -5.13 -4.48
C GLU A 552 19.40 -4.67 -5.63
N GLU A 553 18.82 -4.27 -6.77
CA GLU A 553 19.57 -3.68 -7.88
C GLU A 553 20.31 -2.41 -7.43
N GLN A 554 19.61 -1.49 -6.75
CA GLN A 554 20.23 -0.28 -6.19
C GLN A 554 21.33 -0.59 -5.17
N VAL A 555 21.17 -1.63 -4.34
CA VAL A 555 22.22 -2.08 -3.40
C VAL A 555 23.44 -2.57 -4.16
N ALA A 556 23.26 -3.39 -5.20
CA ALA A 556 24.36 -3.91 -6.00
C ALA A 556 25.11 -2.78 -6.74
N GLU A 557 24.36 -1.85 -7.35
CA GLU A 557 24.90 -0.67 -8.02
C GLU A 557 25.68 0.23 -7.04
N ARG A 558 25.08 0.58 -5.89
CA ARG A 558 25.73 1.42 -4.88
C ARG A 558 26.91 0.74 -4.22
N THR A 559 26.88 -0.59 -4.07
CA THR A 559 28.03 -1.37 -3.60
C THR A 559 29.20 -1.25 -4.59
N LYS A 560 28.93 -1.34 -5.90
CA LYS A 560 29.96 -1.13 -6.94
C LYS A 560 30.57 0.27 -6.83
N TYR A 561 29.75 1.32 -6.70
CA TYR A 561 30.25 2.70 -6.57
C TYR A 561 31.04 2.95 -5.28
N ALA A 562 30.58 2.43 -4.14
CA ALA A 562 31.31 2.54 -2.87
C ALA A 562 32.72 1.92 -2.93
N PHE A 563 32.88 0.80 -3.66
CA PHE A 563 34.21 0.23 -3.89
C PHE A 563 35.07 1.03 -4.88
N LEU A 564 34.46 1.73 -5.84
CA LEU A 564 35.17 2.63 -6.74
C LEU A 564 35.66 3.89 -6.02
N SER A 565 34.83 4.49 -5.16
CA SER A 565 35.26 5.61 -4.31
C SER A 565 36.30 5.18 -3.29
N LYS A 566 36.23 3.95 -2.78
CA LYS A 566 37.30 3.37 -1.94
C LYS A 566 38.62 3.22 -2.68
N ASP A 567 38.61 2.71 -3.92
CA ASP A 567 39.80 2.63 -4.79
C ASP A 567 40.43 4.02 -4.98
N ALA A 568 39.62 5.02 -5.32
CA ALA A 568 40.06 6.40 -5.48
C ALA A 568 40.64 7.02 -4.20
N SER A 569 39.96 6.85 -3.06
CA SER A 569 40.38 7.36 -1.75
C SER A 569 41.71 6.75 -1.29
N VAL A 570 41.91 5.45 -1.50
CA VAL A 570 43.21 4.80 -1.23
C VAL A 570 44.29 5.38 -2.13
N GLY A 571 44.00 5.55 -3.43
CA GLY A 571 44.95 6.11 -4.38
C GLY A 571 45.36 7.56 -4.08
N SER A 572 44.44 8.42 -3.62
CA SER A 572 44.78 9.78 -3.19
C SER A 572 45.50 9.82 -1.84
N ALA A 573 45.12 8.97 -0.88
CA ALA A 573 45.82 8.86 0.40
C ALA A 573 47.30 8.45 0.22
N VAL A 574 47.56 7.48 -0.65
CA VAL A 574 48.93 7.04 -0.97
C VAL A 574 49.71 8.16 -1.65
N ARG A 575 49.10 8.92 -2.56
CA ARG A 575 49.75 10.07 -3.21
C ARG A 575 50.11 11.16 -2.20
N ALA A 576 49.23 11.46 -1.25
CA ALA A 576 49.51 12.41 -0.18
C ALA A 576 50.67 11.93 0.71
N ARG A 577 50.67 10.66 1.10
CA ARG A 577 51.74 10.06 1.90
C ARG A 577 53.08 10.07 1.17
N VAL A 578 53.10 9.74 -0.12
CA VAL A 578 54.34 9.79 -0.94
C VAL A 578 54.85 11.22 -1.07
N ALA A 579 53.97 12.21 -1.31
CA ALA A 579 54.36 13.62 -1.36
C ALA A 579 54.90 14.13 -0.02
N GLU A 580 54.36 13.63 1.10
CA GLU A 580 54.84 13.97 2.45
C GLU A 580 56.27 13.47 2.67
N ILE A 581 56.58 12.22 2.29
CA ILE A 581 57.91 11.62 2.45
C ILE A 581 58.92 12.19 1.42
N ALA A 582 58.46 12.71 0.28
CA ALA A 582 59.34 13.31 -0.74
C ALA A 582 60.09 14.54 -0.24
N ILE A 583 59.54 15.29 0.73
CA ILE A 583 60.19 16.47 1.32
C ILE A 583 61.46 16.09 2.11
N PRO A 584 61.41 15.19 3.12
CA PRO A 584 62.63 14.75 3.79
C PRO A 584 63.56 13.97 2.86
N GLU A 585 63.06 13.24 1.85
CA GLU A 585 63.92 12.56 0.86
C GLU A 585 64.79 13.55 0.09
N TYR A 586 64.21 14.68 -0.31
CA TYR A 586 64.95 15.76 -0.97
C TYR A 586 65.96 16.40 0.00
N LEU A 587 65.50 16.81 1.18
CA LEU A 587 66.31 17.58 2.14
C LEU A 587 67.49 16.80 2.69
N GLU A 588 67.28 15.52 3.00
CA GLU A 588 68.25 14.65 3.66
C GLU A 588 69.06 13.83 2.65
N GLY A 589 68.57 13.68 1.41
CA GLY A 589 69.23 12.92 0.36
C GLY A 589 69.74 13.81 -0.76
N ARG A 590 68.87 14.05 -1.74
CA ARG A 590 69.24 14.69 -3.02
C ARG A 590 69.98 16.02 -2.82
N TYR A 591 69.48 16.87 -1.93
CA TYR A 591 70.11 18.15 -1.61
C TYR A 591 71.51 17.99 -0.98
N ILE A 592 71.69 17.07 -0.04
CA ILE A 592 72.99 16.84 0.61
C ILE A 592 74.01 16.25 -0.38
N ALA A 593 73.56 15.33 -1.24
CA ALA A 593 74.39 14.75 -2.28
C ALA A 593 74.84 15.83 -3.29
N GLU A 594 73.92 16.65 -3.78
CA GLU A 594 74.20 17.75 -4.70
C GLU A 594 75.14 18.79 -4.09
N LEU A 595 74.90 19.19 -2.84
CA LEU A 595 75.77 20.10 -2.12
C LEU A 595 77.19 19.53 -1.95
N SER A 596 77.31 18.25 -1.58
CA SER A 596 78.61 17.60 -1.38
C SER A 596 79.39 17.47 -2.70
N MET A 597 78.70 17.29 -3.83
CA MET A 597 79.32 17.31 -5.17
C MET A 597 79.83 18.70 -5.53
N LEU A 598 79.06 19.77 -5.30
CA LEU A 598 79.53 21.13 -5.53
C LEU A 598 80.68 21.53 -4.60
N GLU A 599 80.68 21.05 -3.35
CA GLU A 599 81.80 21.25 -2.41
C GLU A 599 83.08 20.56 -2.88
N LYS A 600 82.96 19.37 -3.49
CA LYS A 600 84.08 18.66 -4.13
C LYS A 600 84.64 19.44 -5.32
N ASP A 601 83.77 19.94 -6.19
CA ASP A 601 84.14 20.78 -7.33
C ASP A 601 84.85 22.07 -6.90
N LEU A 602 84.35 22.71 -5.83
CA LEU A 602 84.99 23.89 -5.25
C LEU A 602 86.38 23.55 -4.70
N ALA A 603 86.54 22.40 -4.03
CA ALA A 603 87.82 21.95 -3.51
C ALA A 603 88.84 21.73 -4.65
N LEU A 604 88.42 21.12 -5.76
CA LEU A 604 89.22 20.96 -6.98
C LEU A 604 89.65 22.31 -7.56
N ALA A 605 88.69 23.23 -7.77
CA ALA A 605 88.99 24.56 -8.30
C ALA A 605 89.93 25.36 -7.39
N ALA A 606 89.79 25.22 -6.06
CA ALA A 606 90.67 25.87 -5.09
C ALA A 606 92.11 25.31 -5.14
N SER A 607 92.26 24.01 -5.40
CA SER A 607 93.57 23.39 -5.62
C SER A 607 94.23 23.85 -6.91
N ASP A 608 93.47 23.95 -8.00
CA ASP A 608 93.98 24.46 -9.28
C ASP A 608 94.44 25.91 -9.14
N LEU A 609 93.69 26.73 -8.40
CA LEU A 609 94.08 28.10 -8.05
C LEU A 609 95.40 28.12 -7.25
N SER A 610 95.51 27.30 -6.20
CA SER A 610 96.74 27.23 -5.41
C SER A 610 97.94 26.80 -6.28
N THR A 611 97.74 25.90 -7.23
CA THR A 611 98.78 25.44 -8.16
C THR A 611 99.19 26.55 -9.12
N ALA A 612 98.22 27.26 -9.72
CA ALA A 612 98.47 28.40 -10.60
C ALA A 612 99.24 29.52 -9.88
N GLN A 613 98.87 29.81 -8.61
CA GLN A 613 99.56 30.78 -7.77
C GLN A 613 101.01 30.34 -7.56
N ASN A 614 101.24 29.11 -7.11
CA ASN A 614 102.60 28.59 -6.90
C ASN A 614 103.48 28.66 -8.17
N MET A 615 102.92 28.37 -9.34
CA MET A 615 103.61 28.50 -10.63
C MET A 615 103.92 29.96 -10.98
N ARG A 616 103.01 30.89 -10.70
CA ARG A 616 103.24 32.33 -10.85
C ARG A 616 104.32 32.82 -9.90
N ASP A 617 104.25 32.45 -8.62
CA ASP A 617 105.26 32.75 -7.60
C ASP A 617 106.66 32.31 -8.05
N HIS A 618 106.74 31.12 -8.63
CA HIS A 618 107.97 30.60 -9.20
C HIS A 618 108.44 31.44 -10.40
N ALA A 619 107.56 31.77 -11.35
CA ALA A 619 107.90 32.62 -12.49
C ALA A 619 108.47 33.97 -12.07
N VAL A 620 107.79 34.66 -11.15
CA VAL A 620 108.23 35.95 -10.63
C VAL A 620 109.63 35.86 -10.00
N ARG A 621 109.96 34.75 -9.32
CA ARG A 621 111.31 34.52 -8.77
C ARG A 621 112.35 34.27 -9.86
N MET A 622 111.99 33.60 -10.94
CA MET A 622 112.89 33.26 -12.06
C MET A 622 113.13 34.44 -12.99
N GLU A 623 112.10 35.26 -13.25
CA GLU A 623 112.19 36.53 -13.97
C GLU A 623 113.13 37.50 -13.26
N LYS A 624 113.01 37.65 -11.93
CA LYS A 624 113.95 38.46 -11.11
C LYS A 624 115.40 38.02 -11.22
N ARG A 625 115.66 36.77 -11.61
CA ARG A 625 117.00 36.19 -11.81
C ARG A 625 117.42 36.18 -13.29
N GLY A 626 116.57 36.67 -14.20
CA GLY A 626 116.81 36.74 -15.63
C GLY A 626 116.59 35.43 -16.42
N TYR A 627 115.96 34.42 -15.82
CA TYR A 627 115.77 33.10 -16.44
C TYR A 627 114.43 32.91 -17.16
N GLU A 628 113.42 33.71 -16.85
CA GLU A 628 112.10 33.73 -17.52
C GLU A 628 111.78 35.17 -17.99
N SER A 629 110.95 35.30 -19.03
CA SER A 629 110.55 36.60 -19.58
C SER A 629 109.34 37.21 -18.87
N ALA A 630 109.19 38.54 -18.91
CA ALA A 630 108.02 39.23 -18.37
C ALA A 630 106.69 38.73 -18.98
N LEU A 631 106.70 38.33 -20.25
CA LEU A 631 105.53 37.75 -20.93
C LEU A 631 105.11 36.41 -20.31
N GLU A 632 106.06 35.59 -19.86
CA GLU A 632 105.76 34.31 -19.20
C GLU A 632 105.14 34.51 -17.81
N VAL A 633 105.59 35.52 -17.07
CA VAL A 633 104.97 35.93 -15.79
C VAL A 633 103.53 36.37 -16.04
N GLU A 634 103.30 37.25 -17.01
CA GLU A 634 101.96 37.75 -17.38
C GLU A 634 101.00 36.61 -17.78
N GLN A 635 101.47 35.62 -18.54
CA GLN A 635 100.68 34.44 -18.88
C GLN A 635 100.29 33.61 -17.64
N ARG A 636 101.20 33.46 -16.66
CA ARG A 636 100.89 32.74 -15.41
C ARG A 636 99.96 33.56 -14.51
N GLU A 637 100.09 34.89 -14.48
CA GLU A 637 99.13 35.77 -13.81
C GLU A 637 97.73 35.64 -14.41
N PHE A 638 97.61 35.61 -15.74
CA PHE A 638 96.33 35.37 -16.40
C PHE A 638 95.73 34.00 -16.02
N ARG A 639 96.54 32.94 -15.91
CA ARG A 639 96.07 31.63 -15.41
C ARG A 639 95.57 31.68 -13.97
N VAL A 640 96.23 32.44 -13.09
CA VAL A 640 95.74 32.65 -11.72
C VAL A 640 94.37 33.32 -11.76
N THR A 641 94.20 34.38 -12.56
CA THR A 641 92.90 35.05 -12.74
C THR A 641 91.81 34.09 -13.23
N GLN A 642 92.12 33.23 -14.22
CA GLN A 642 91.19 32.21 -14.70
C GLN A 642 90.79 31.23 -13.59
N ALA A 643 91.75 30.73 -12.80
CA ALA A 643 91.47 29.82 -11.69
C ALA A 643 90.69 30.51 -10.55
N GLN A 644 90.96 31.79 -10.27
CA GLN A 644 90.20 32.59 -9.31
C GLN A 644 88.74 32.74 -9.73
N LEU A 645 88.51 33.07 -11.01
CA LEU A 645 87.16 33.15 -11.58
C LEU A 645 86.44 31.80 -11.47
N ASN A 646 87.12 30.69 -11.74
CA ASN A 646 86.53 29.35 -11.60
C ASN A 646 86.11 29.04 -10.15
N VAL A 647 86.95 29.37 -9.15
CA VAL A 647 86.58 29.24 -7.73
C VAL A 647 85.36 30.10 -7.40
N GLN A 648 85.29 31.32 -7.94
CA GLN A 648 84.15 32.21 -7.74
C GLN A 648 82.86 31.65 -8.37
N VAL A 649 82.95 31.05 -9.56
CA VAL A 649 81.81 30.34 -10.19
C VAL A 649 81.34 29.21 -9.28
N LYS A 650 82.23 28.33 -8.82
CA LYS A 650 81.84 27.21 -7.93
C LYS A 650 81.25 27.65 -6.59
N ARG A 651 81.73 28.75 -6.01
CA ARG A 651 81.10 29.37 -4.83
C ARG A 651 79.70 29.90 -5.15
N THR A 652 79.54 30.53 -6.30
CA THR A 652 78.26 31.04 -6.76
C THR A 652 77.27 29.90 -6.97
N ASP A 653 77.69 28.78 -7.56
CA ASP A 653 76.85 27.58 -7.74
C ASP A 653 76.33 27.06 -6.39
N ILE A 654 77.18 26.98 -5.36
CA ILE A 654 76.78 26.58 -4.01
C ILE A 654 75.80 27.58 -3.39
N ASP A 655 76.05 28.88 -3.53
CA ASP A 655 75.16 29.93 -3.02
C ASP A 655 73.79 29.90 -3.72
N VAL A 656 73.77 29.65 -5.03
CA VAL A 656 72.54 29.48 -5.81
C VAL A 656 71.75 28.27 -5.32
N LEU A 657 72.42 27.12 -5.16
CA LEU A 657 71.79 25.91 -4.63
C LEU A 657 71.21 26.15 -3.22
N LYS A 658 71.96 26.79 -2.33
CA LYS A 658 71.55 27.02 -0.93
C LYS A 658 70.40 28.01 -0.79
N ARG A 659 70.41 29.09 -1.57
CA ARG A 659 69.46 30.21 -1.41
C ARG A 659 68.24 30.11 -2.30
N PHE A 660 68.41 29.64 -3.53
CA PHE A 660 67.35 29.67 -4.53
C PHE A 660 66.85 28.26 -4.85
N SER A 661 67.70 27.38 -5.39
CA SER A 661 67.25 26.07 -5.87
C SER A 661 66.65 25.19 -4.77
N LYS A 662 67.21 25.23 -3.56
CA LYS A 662 66.63 24.52 -2.40
C LYS A 662 65.23 25.03 -2.06
N GLN A 663 65.04 26.34 -2.04
CA GLN A 663 63.77 26.95 -1.66
C GLN A 663 62.73 26.70 -2.75
N GLU A 664 63.10 26.85 -4.02
CA GLU A 664 62.24 26.57 -5.17
C GLU A 664 61.72 25.13 -5.17
N GLU A 665 62.60 24.15 -4.96
CA GLU A 665 62.21 22.74 -4.92
C GLU A 665 61.35 22.41 -3.69
N LEU A 666 61.63 23.04 -2.54
CA LEU A 666 60.79 22.88 -1.34
C LEU A 666 59.38 23.41 -1.54
N GLU A 667 59.24 24.61 -2.12
CA GLU A 667 57.93 25.19 -2.43
C GLU A 667 57.16 24.33 -3.44
N ARG A 668 57.88 23.77 -4.44
CA ARG A 668 57.29 22.82 -5.40
C ARG A 668 56.73 21.57 -4.70
N LEU A 669 57.54 20.93 -3.86
CA LEU A 669 57.15 19.71 -3.13
C LEU A 669 56.03 19.98 -2.12
N GLN A 670 56.06 21.13 -1.44
CA GLN A 670 54.97 21.56 -0.55
C GLN A 670 53.68 21.82 -1.33
N GLY A 671 53.77 22.43 -2.52
CA GLY A 671 52.65 22.58 -3.44
C GLY A 671 52.04 21.24 -3.84
N GLU A 672 52.87 20.25 -4.18
CA GLU A 672 52.42 18.89 -4.52
C GLU A 672 51.74 18.20 -3.33
N LEU A 673 52.29 18.34 -2.12
CA LEU A 673 51.67 17.82 -0.89
C LEU A 673 50.31 18.48 -0.62
N ASN A 674 50.22 19.81 -0.75
CA ASN A 674 48.97 20.55 -0.55
C ASN A 674 47.89 20.12 -1.55
N VAL A 675 48.24 19.91 -2.82
CA VAL A 675 47.31 19.38 -3.83
C VAL A 675 46.90 17.94 -3.50
N ALA A 676 47.85 17.09 -3.11
CA ALA A 676 47.58 15.69 -2.81
C ALA A 676 46.70 15.52 -1.55
N THR A 677 46.93 16.31 -0.51
CA THR A 677 46.13 16.32 0.73
C THR A 677 44.70 16.80 0.47
N ALA A 678 44.52 17.89 -0.27
CA ALA A 678 43.19 18.37 -0.65
C ALA A 678 42.40 17.31 -1.46
N MET A 679 43.07 16.60 -2.38
CA MET A 679 42.44 15.51 -3.13
C MET A 679 42.08 14.31 -2.24
N MET A 680 42.94 13.96 -1.29
CA MET A 680 42.67 12.91 -0.31
C MET A 680 41.45 13.24 0.55
N GLU A 681 41.35 14.46 1.06
CA GLU A 681 40.19 14.91 1.84
C GLU A 681 38.91 14.85 1.01
N LYS A 682 38.94 15.37 -0.22
CA LYS A 682 37.81 15.31 -1.14
C LYS A 682 37.35 13.86 -1.41
N ASP A 683 38.26 12.94 -1.73
CA ASP A 683 37.90 11.54 -2.01
C ASP A 683 37.42 10.79 -0.75
N LYS A 684 37.94 11.15 0.44
CA LYS A 684 37.50 10.59 1.72
C LYS A 684 36.04 10.98 2.03
N GLU A 685 35.66 12.23 1.76
CA GLU A 685 34.26 12.67 1.92
C GLU A 685 33.32 11.98 0.93
N VAL A 686 33.75 11.77 -0.32
CA VAL A 686 32.96 11.00 -1.31
C VAL A 686 32.74 9.56 -0.84
N LEU A 687 33.78 8.89 -0.34
CA LEU A 687 33.66 7.54 0.21
C LEU A 687 32.68 7.50 1.41
N PHE A 688 32.77 8.48 2.31
CA PHE A 688 31.87 8.58 3.45
C PHE A 688 30.39 8.72 3.03
N LEU A 689 30.11 9.57 2.03
CA LEU A 689 28.76 9.74 1.48
C LEU A 689 28.23 8.47 0.81
N ASP A 690 29.06 7.79 0.01
CA ASP A 690 28.68 6.53 -0.64
C ASP A 690 28.37 5.42 0.38
N ASP A 691 29.19 5.31 1.44
CA ASP A 691 28.96 4.35 2.53
C ASP A 691 27.65 4.64 3.28
N LEU A 692 27.32 5.91 3.54
CA LEU A 692 26.05 6.31 4.14
C LEU A 692 24.85 5.96 3.26
N TRP A 693 24.94 6.23 1.95
CA TRP A 693 23.89 5.86 1.01
C TRP A 693 23.70 4.35 0.94
N LEU A 694 24.80 3.59 0.87
CA LEU A 694 24.75 2.14 0.85
C LEU A 694 24.12 1.56 2.14
N LYS A 695 24.49 2.11 3.30
CA LYS A 695 23.88 1.72 4.59
C LYS A 695 22.37 1.98 4.59
N ARG A 696 21.94 3.16 4.15
CA ARG A 696 20.53 3.54 4.09
C ARG A 696 19.71 2.62 3.18
N ILE A 697 20.22 2.28 2.00
CA ILE A 697 19.49 1.40 1.05
C ILE A 697 19.46 -0.04 1.58
N ARG A 698 20.53 -0.51 2.26
CA ARG A 698 20.50 -1.83 2.92
C ARG A 698 19.49 -1.88 4.07
N GLU A 699 19.38 -0.82 4.87
CA GLU A 699 18.34 -0.72 5.91
C GLU A 699 16.94 -0.75 5.27
N GLU A 700 16.75 -0.03 4.16
CA GLU A 700 15.49 -0.06 3.41
C GLU A 700 15.15 -1.44 2.85
N LEU A 701 16.13 -2.22 2.38
CA LEU A 701 15.92 -3.61 1.96
C LEU A 701 15.39 -4.49 3.11
N THR A 702 15.80 -4.22 4.35
CA THR A 702 15.27 -4.95 5.51
C THR A 702 13.80 -4.62 5.80
N HIS A 703 13.31 -3.45 5.37
CA HIS A 703 11.91 -3.06 5.51
C HIS A 703 11.00 -3.72 4.47
N CYS A 704 11.54 -4.35 3.42
CA CYS A 704 10.75 -5.11 2.43
C CYS A 704 10.11 -6.37 3.03
N VAL A 705 10.64 -6.89 4.15
CA VAL A 705 10.05 -8.01 4.88
C VAL A 705 9.54 -7.49 6.22
N VAL A 706 8.24 -7.25 6.29
CA VAL A 706 7.57 -6.77 7.49
C VAL A 706 7.33 -7.96 8.42
N LYS A 707 7.83 -7.88 9.65
CA LYS A 707 7.73 -8.93 10.66
C LYS A 707 6.92 -8.46 11.87
N ALA A 708 6.33 -9.41 12.60
CA ALA A 708 5.60 -9.12 13.81
C ALA A 708 6.54 -8.74 14.97
N ASP A 709 6.27 -7.61 15.63
CA ASP A 709 7.04 -7.18 16.81
C ASP A 709 6.64 -7.93 18.09
N ARG A 710 5.43 -8.50 18.14
CA ARG A 710 4.88 -9.24 19.28
C ARG A 710 3.89 -10.33 18.84
N SER A 711 3.55 -11.23 19.76
CA SER A 711 2.43 -12.15 19.55
C SER A 711 1.09 -11.43 19.56
N GLY A 712 0.17 -11.85 18.68
CA GLY A 712 -1.19 -11.34 18.63
C GLY A 712 -1.95 -11.80 17.38
N LEU A 713 -3.23 -11.44 17.32
CA LEU A 713 -4.05 -11.59 16.13
C LEU A 713 -3.68 -10.48 15.13
N VAL A 714 -3.62 -10.82 13.85
CA VAL A 714 -3.40 -9.85 12.76
C VAL A 714 -4.67 -9.77 11.93
N ILE A 715 -5.15 -8.55 11.69
CA ILE A 715 -6.31 -8.30 10.83
C ILE A 715 -5.94 -7.29 9.74
N HIS A 716 -6.53 -7.45 8.57
CA HIS A 716 -6.43 -6.44 7.52
C HIS A 716 -7.28 -5.22 7.91
N PRO A 717 -6.81 -3.99 7.66
CA PRO A 717 -7.63 -2.81 7.88
C PRO A 717 -8.83 -2.87 6.93
N THR A 718 -10.05 -2.98 7.48
CA THR A 718 -11.28 -2.82 6.69
C THR A 718 -11.40 -1.34 6.33
N THR A 719 -11.57 -1.06 5.06
CA THR A 719 -11.63 0.29 4.48
C THR A 719 -12.86 1.03 4.99
N GLU A 720 -12.67 2.06 5.82
CA GLU A 720 -13.68 3.10 6.03
C GLU A 720 -13.77 3.94 4.73
N GLU A 721 -14.96 4.04 4.14
CA GLU A 721 -15.24 4.60 2.79
C GLU A 721 -14.64 5.98 2.47
N TRP A 722 -14.21 6.75 3.48
CA TRP A 722 -13.56 8.06 3.31
C TRP A 722 -12.07 7.96 2.93
N LYS A 723 -11.38 6.88 3.29
CA LYS A 723 -9.97 6.68 2.92
C LYS A 723 -9.94 5.84 1.64
N ASP A 724 -9.68 6.50 0.52
CA ASP A 724 -9.44 5.93 -0.82
C ASP A 724 -8.14 5.07 -0.84
N SER A 725 -8.01 4.13 0.08
CA SER A 725 -6.85 3.27 0.31
C SER A 725 -7.14 1.89 -0.26
N PRO A 726 -6.38 1.42 -1.24
CA PRO A 726 -6.60 0.09 -1.83
C PRO A 726 -6.43 -0.99 -0.76
N ASP A 727 -7.25 -2.04 -0.86
CA ASP A 727 -7.18 -3.20 0.02
C ASP A 727 -5.76 -3.80 0.01
N VAL A 728 -5.33 -4.28 1.17
CA VAL A 728 -3.98 -4.82 1.36
C VAL A 728 -3.93 -6.25 0.85
N THR A 729 -3.94 -6.40 -0.48
CA THR A 729 -3.89 -7.69 -1.18
C THR A 729 -2.60 -7.87 -1.97
N GLU A 730 -2.27 -9.10 -2.33
CA GLU A 730 -1.16 -9.38 -3.25
C GLU A 730 -1.35 -8.61 -4.56
N GLY A 731 -0.27 -8.00 -5.06
CA GLY A 731 -0.29 -7.14 -6.25
C GLY A 731 -0.66 -5.67 -5.99
N ALA A 732 -1.17 -5.32 -4.80
CA ALA A 732 -1.50 -3.94 -4.47
C ALA A 732 -0.23 -3.07 -4.33
N VAL A 733 -0.31 -1.83 -4.83
CA VAL A 733 0.77 -0.84 -4.70
C VAL A 733 0.51 0.01 -3.46
N ILE A 734 1.47 0.01 -2.55
CA ILE A 734 1.40 0.72 -1.27
C ILE A 734 2.40 1.87 -1.24
N HIS A 735 2.02 2.96 -0.59
CA HIS A 735 2.90 4.10 -0.38
C HIS A 735 3.59 4.03 0.99
N GLN A 736 4.65 4.82 1.16
CA GLN A 736 5.33 4.95 2.45
C GLN A 736 4.35 5.43 3.53
N THR A 737 4.45 4.89 4.75
CA THR A 737 3.58 5.17 5.92
C THR A 737 2.14 4.68 5.85
N GLN A 738 1.73 4.06 4.73
CA GLN A 738 0.43 3.40 4.64
C GLN A 738 0.31 2.27 5.67
N VAL A 739 -0.85 2.17 6.32
CA VAL A 739 -1.18 1.05 7.22
C VAL A 739 -1.41 -0.19 6.38
N LEU A 740 -0.67 -1.25 6.68
CA LEU A 740 -0.75 -2.54 6.01
C LEU A 740 -1.63 -3.50 6.80
N LEU A 741 -1.41 -3.58 8.12
CA LEU A 741 -2.08 -4.53 9.00
C LEU A 741 -2.37 -3.88 10.35
N LEU A 742 -3.40 -4.38 11.03
CA LEU A 742 -3.72 -4.01 12.40
C LEU A 742 -3.50 -5.22 13.31
N MET A 743 -2.92 -4.96 14.49
CA MET A 743 -2.81 -5.94 15.56
C MET A 743 -3.62 -5.45 16.76
N PRO A 744 -4.89 -5.89 16.90
CA PRO A 744 -5.75 -5.51 18.02
C PRO A 744 -5.28 -6.13 19.35
N ASP A 745 -5.42 -5.37 20.43
CA ASP A 745 -5.18 -5.84 21.78
C ASP A 745 -6.43 -6.53 22.34
N LEU A 746 -6.49 -7.86 22.21
CA LEU A 746 -7.61 -8.68 22.65
C LEU A 746 -7.90 -8.59 24.17
N SER A 747 -6.97 -8.04 24.96
CA SER A 747 -7.19 -7.82 26.39
C SER A 747 -8.06 -6.60 26.70
N LYS A 748 -8.25 -5.70 25.73
CA LYS A 748 -8.98 -4.43 25.90
C LYS A 748 -10.04 -4.24 24.81
N MET A 749 -11.02 -5.13 24.82
CA MET A 749 -12.16 -5.09 23.91
C MET A 749 -13.21 -4.08 24.37
N GLN A 750 -13.88 -3.46 23.41
CA GLN A 750 -15.02 -2.57 23.63
C GLN A 750 -16.10 -2.82 22.57
N ALA A 751 -17.36 -2.54 22.88
CA ALA A 751 -18.45 -2.55 21.91
C ALA A 751 -18.73 -1.11 21.46
N LYS A 752 -18.73 -0.88 20.14
CA LYS A 752 -19.10 0.39 19.51
C LYS A 752 -20.55 0.30 19.06
N VAL A 753 -21.39 1.21 19.55
CA VAL A 753 -22.84 1.20 19.32
C VAL A 753 -23.31 2.61 18.95
N GLY A 754 -24.14 2.75 17.92
CA GLY A 754 -24.74 4.03 17.56
C GLY A 754 -26.04 4.27 18.31
N ILE A 755 -26.06 5.23 19.25
CA ILE A 755 -27.26 5.58 20.02
C ILE A 755 -27.98 6.76 19.35
N HIS A 756 -29.29 6.67 19.17
CA HIS A 756 -30.09 7.72 18.52
C HIS A 756 -30.09 9.05 19.31
N GLU A 757 -30.11 10.19 18.60
CA GLU A 757 -30.09 11.56 19.18
C GLU A 757 -31.17 11.79 20.24
N SER A 758 -32.36 11.21 20.08
CA SER A 758 -33.45 11.38 21.04
C SER A 758 -33.15 10.82 22.44
N ILE A 759 -32.16 9.92 22.57
CA ILE A 759 -31.84 9.22 23.83
C ILE A 759 -30.41 9.50 24.28
N VAL A 760 -29.51 9.93 23.39
CA VAL A 760 -28.08 10.11 23.69
C VAL A 760 -27.83 11.05 24.88
N ASP A 761 -28.63 12.10 25.06
CA ASP A 761 -28.50 13.06 26.17
C ASP A 761 -28.68 12.42 27.56
N ARG A 762 -29.39 11.28 27.61
CA ARG A 762 -29.60 10.50 28.83
C ARG A 762 -28.43 9.55 29.10
N VAL A 763 -27.65 9.19 28.10
CA VAL A 763 -26.54 8.24 28.22
C VAL A 763 -25.29 8.97 28.72
N LYS A 764 -24.79 8.57 29.89
CA LYS A 764 -23.59 9.17 30.51
C LYS A 764 -22.48 8.14 30.67
N PRO A 765 -21.21 8.57 30.55
CA PRO A 765 -20.08 7.74 30.92
C PRO A 765 -20.25 7.17 32.32
N GLY A 766 -20.13 5.86 32.42
CA GLY A 766 -20.19 5.10 33.66
C GLY A 766 -21.47 4.32 33.92
N MET A 767 -22.48 4.45 33.07
CA MET A 767 -23.70 3.64 33.12
C MET A 767 -23.41 2.16 32.87
N ALA A 768 -24.22 1.29 33.49
CA ALA A 768 -24.11 -0.16 33.30
C ALA A 768 -24.76 -0.56 31.96
N ALA A 769 -24.06 -1.38 31.19
CA ALA A 769 -24.56 -1.94 29.94
C ALA A 769 -24.50 -3.47 29.98
N ARG A 770 -25.40 -4.12 29.26
CA ARG A 770 -25.37 -5.56 29.03
C ARG A 770 -25.14 -5.77 27.54
N VAL A 771 -24.06 -6.48 27.23
CA VAL A 771 -23.65 -6.78 25.87
C VAL A 771 -23.94 -8.25 25.60
N THR A 772 -24.91 -8.51 24.75
CA THR A 772 -25.31 -9.85 24.31
C THR A 772 -24.56 -10.19 23.03
N LEU A 773 -23.75 -11.24 23.10
CA LEU A 773 -23.03 -11.83 21.99
C LEU A 773 -23.74 -13.14 21.60
N PRO A 774 -23.46 -13.71 20.40
CA PRO A 774 -24.14 -14.92 19.92
C PRO A 774 -24.16 -16.07 20.94
N ASP A 775 -23.06 -16.24 21.69
CA ASP A 775 -22.91 -17.40 22.60
C ASP A 775 -23.07 -17.05 24.09
N ARG A 776 -23.06 -15.76 24.46
CA ARG A 776 -22.96 -15.33 25.87
C ARG A 776 -23.39 -13.88 26.09
N THR A 777 -23.73 -13.54 27.34
CA THR A 777 -23.93 -12.15 27.77
C THR A 777 -22.77 -11.68 28.67
N VAL A 778 -22.27 -10.48 28.43
CA VAL A 778 -21.16 -9.86 29.19
C VAL A 778 -21.63 -8.54 29.77
N ALA A 779 -21.29 -8.28 31.04
CA ALA A 779 -21.53 -6.98 31.66
C ALA A 779 -20.48 -5.98 31.15
N GLY A 780 -20.94 -4.85 30.63
CA GLY A 780 -20.11 -3.75 30.15
C GLY A 780 -20.40 -2.44 30.89
N LYS A 781 -19.56 -1.44 30.66
CA LYS A 781 -19.75 -0.09 31.20
C LYS A 781 -19.56 0.94 30.10
N VAL A 782 -20.45 1.93 30.02
CA VAL A 782 -20.30 3.03 29.07
C VAL A 782 -19.02 3.79 29.39
N SER A 783 -18.08 3.83 28.45
CA SER A 783 -16.77 4.47 28.59
C SER A 783 -16.79 5.90 28.06
N SER A 784 -17.36 6.11 26.87
CA SER A 784 -17.52 7.42 26.25
C SER A 784 -18.72 7.44 25.31
N VAL A 785 -19.25 8.63 25.09
CA VAL A 785 -20.29 8.96 24.11
C VAL A 785 -19.71 10.06 23.25
N ALA A 786 -19.71 9.89 21.92
CA ALA A 786 -19.19 10.88 20.99
C ALA A 786 -19.98 12.19 21.13
N SER A 787 -19.30 13.33 21.14
CA SER A 787 -19.94 14.66 21.24
C SER A 787 -20.32 15.25 19.87
N VAL A 788 -19.90 14.58 18.79
CA VAL A 788 -20.11 14.98 17.41
C VAL A 788 -20.55 13.73 16.65
N THR A 789 -21.53 13.88 15.77
CA THR A 789 -22.04 12.80 14.94
C THR A 789 -21.07 12.52 13.81
N SER A 790 -20.94 11.25 13.43
CA SER A 790 -20.31 10.93 12.16
C SER A 790 -21.20 11.52 11.05
N PRO A 791 -20.67 12.33 10.11
CA PRO A 791 -21.49 12.96 9.09
C PRO A 791 -22.16 11.86 8.27
N ALA A 792 -23.47 11.71 8.46
CA ALA A 792 -24.31 11.06 7.47
C ALA A 792 -24.11 11.87 6.17
N GLY A 793 -23.69 11.21 5.08
CA GLY A 793 -23.39 11.90 3.82
C GLY A 793 -24.51 12.85 3.39
N TRP A 794 -24.22 13.82 2.51
CA TRP A 794 -25.12 14.96 2.22
C TRP A 794 -26.54 14.63 1.70
N TRP A 795 -26.92 13.34 1.62
CA TRP A 795 -28.25 12.84 1.21
C TRP A 795 -28.87 11.73 2.08
N THR A 796 -28.24 11.24 3.15
CA THR A 796 -28.91 10.27 4.05
C THR A 796 -29.92 10.98 4.94
N GLY A 797 -31.19 10.53 4.89
CA GLY A 797 -32.28 11.14 5.62
C GLY A 797 -32.07 11.09 7.14
N ASN A 798 -32.00 12.27 7.77
CA ASN A 798 -32.37 12.68 9.13
C ASN A 798 -32.23 11.75 10.37
N VAL A 799 -31.61 10.57 10.30
CA VAL A 799 -31.39 9.71 11.48
C VAL A 799 -30.00 9.96 12.05
N VAL A 800 -29.94 10.73 13.12
CA VAL A 800 -28.70 11.13 13.78
C VAL A 800 -28.38 10.13 14.90
N LYS A 801 -27.29 9.37 14.74
CA LYS A 801 -26.76 8.45 15.77
C LYS A 801 -25.41 8.93 16.28
N TYR A 802 -25.17 8.69 17.57
CA TYR A 802 -23.95 9.04 18.28
C TYR A 802 -23.20 7.79 18.70
N ASP A 803 -21.95 7.68 18.26
CA ASP A 803 -21.08 6.56 18.61
C ASP A 803 -20.84 6.52 20.13
N THR A 804 -21.27 5.43 20.76
CA THR A 804 -21.10 5.17 22.19
C THR A 804 -20.23 3.94 22.36
N LEU A 805 -19.15 4.08 23.13
CA LEU A 805 -18.17 3.03 23.37
C LEU A 805 -18.39 2.39 24.73
N ILE A 806 -18.49 1.07 24.76
CA ILE A 806 -18.78 0.29 25.97
C ILE A 806 -17.59 -0.60 26.27
N GLU A 807 -16.91 -0.29 27.36
CA GLU A 807 -15.76 -1.05 27.83
C GLU A 807 -16.22 -2.42 28.35
N LEU A 808 -15.54 -3.46 27.90
CA LEU A 808 -15.80 -4.84 28.30
C LEU A 808 -14.65 -5.37 29.17
N PRO A 809 -14.94 -6.24 30.15
CA PRO A 809 -13.90 -6.94 30.88
C PRO A 809 -13.11 -7.86 29.95
N ALA A 810 -11.85 -8.12 30.30
CA ALA A 810 -11.01 -9.07 29.59
C ALA A 810 -11.58 -10.50 29.75
N VAL A 811 -12.27 -10.98 28.72
CA VAL A 811 -12.87 -12.31 28.66
C VAL A 811 -12.28 -13.07 27.47
N GLU A 812 -11.94 -14.34 27.67
CA GLU A 812 -11.38 -15.17 26.60
C GLU A 812 -12.40 -15.45 25.48
N GLY A 813 -11.92 -15.44 24.24
CA GLY A 813 -12.70 -15.76 23.04
C GLY A 813 -13.49 -14.59 22.44
N LEU A 814 -13.26 -13.35 22.88
CA LEU A 814 -13.76 -12.16 22.19
C LEU A 814 -12.92 -11.89 20.93
N LYS A 815 -13.58 -11.68 19.80
CA LYS A 815 -12.94 -11.33 18.52
C LYS A 815 -13.44 -9.97 18.03
N PRO A 816 -12.56 -9.10 17.51
CA PRO A 816 -12.98 -7.90 16.80
C PRO A 816 -13.89 -8.23 15.61
N GLY A 817 -14.86 -7.37 15.33
CA GLY A 817 -15.85 -7.53 14.27
C GLY A 817 -17.08 -8.35 14.64
N MET A 818 -17.15 -8.96 15.83
CA MET A 818 -18.35 -9.65 16.30
C MET A 818 -19.51 -8.65 16.50
N SER A 819 -20.69 -8.98 15.97
CA SER A 819 -21.92 -8.25 16.27
C SER A 819 -22.34 -8.44 17.72
N ALA A 820 -22.82 -7.38 18.33
CA ALA A 820 -23.24 -7.37 19.71
C ALA A 820 -24.50 -6.53 19.87
N GLU A 821 -25.52 -7.11 20.49
CA GLU A 821 -26.69 -6.36 20.93
C GLU A 821 -26.36 -5.74 22.28
N VAL A 822 -26.52 -4.43 22.39
CA VAL A 822 -26.14 -3.69 23.58
C VAL A 822 -27.35 -3.03 24.19
N GLU A 823 -27.67 -3.47 25.41
CA GLU A 823 -28.66 -2.88 26.28
C GLU A 823 -27.97 -1.92 27.28
N VAL A 824 -28.14 -0.61 27.12
CA VAL A 824 -27.67 0.39 28.09
C VAL A 824 -28.79 0.70 29.07
N ILE A 825 -28.53 0.50 30.36
CA ILE A 825 -29.52 0.73 31.42
C ILE A 825 -29.49 2.22 31.79
N LEU A 826 -30.57 2.93 31.44
CA LEU A 826 -30.72 4.37 31.67
C LEU A 826 -31.17 4.66 33.11
N ASP A 827 -32.19 3.94 33.58
CA ASP A 827 -32.71 4.09 34.94
C ASP A 827 -33.45 2.83 35.44
N ARG A 828 -33.65 2.72 36.76
CA ARG A 828 -34.41 1.64 37.39
C ARG A 828 -35.36 2.19 38.45
N TYR A 829 -36.65 1.97 38.22
CA TYR A 829 -37.72 2.30 39.16
C TYR A 829 -38.23 1.03 39.84
N GLN A 830 -38.30 1.05 41.17
CA GLN A 830 -38.80 -0.08 41.98
C GLN A 830 -40.17 0.25 42.57
N ASP A 831 -41.08 -0.72 42.57
CA ASP A 831 -42.42 -0.61 43.16
C ASP A 831 -43.24 0.61 42.68
N VAL A 832 -43.27 0.82 41.35
CA VAL A 832 -44.02 1.93 40.71
C VAL A 832 -45.31 1.43 40.04
N LEU A 833 -46.33 2.30 39.99
CA LEU A 833 -47.57 2.00 39.26
C LEU A 833 -47.29 2.05 37.76
N THR A 834 -47.57 0.95 37.06
CA THR A 834 -47.35 0.85 35.61
C THR A 834 -48.67 0.72 34.86
N ILE A 835 -48.75 1.40 33.72
CA ILE A 835 -49.85 1.26 32.76
C ILE A 835 -49.28 0.78 31.41
N PRO A 836 -49.90 -0.19 30.71
CA PRO A 836 -49.49 -0.54 29.36
C PRO A 836 -49.56 0.66 28.42
N VAL A 837 -48.58 0.82 27.53
CA VAL A 837 -48.53 1.93 26.57
C VAL A 837 -49.81 1.98 25.73
N SER A 838 -50.35 0.82 25.35
CA SER A 838 -51.58 0.66 24.56
C SER A 838 -52.87 1.11 25.26
N ALA A 839 -52.85 1.36 26.57
CA ALA A 839 -53.99 1.88 27.32
C ALA A 839 -53.99 3.42 27.45
N VAL A 840 -52.95 4.09 26.93
CA VAL A 840 -52.77 5.54 27.01
C VAL A 840 -53.08 6.18 25.66
N VAL A 841 -53.93 7.19 25.66
CA VAL A 841 -54.22 8.03 24.49
C VAL A 841 -53.75 9.45 24.76
N GLU A 842 -52.95 9.97 23.85
CA GLU A 842 -52.57 11.38 23.85
C GLU A 842 -53.75 12.22 23.36
N THR A 843 -54.02 13.33 24.03
CA THR A 843 -55.06 14.30 23.62
C THR A 843 -54.53 15.71 23.77
N ALA A 844 -55.20 16.71 23.18
CA ALA A 844 -54.81 18.13 23.27
C ALA A 844 -54.69 18.69 24.70
N GLN A 845 -55.18 17.98 25.71
CA GLN A 845 -55.16 18.36 27.14
C GLN A 845 -54.19 17.52 27.98
N GLY A 846 -53.37 16.68 27.35
CA GLY A 846 -52.44 15.74 28.00
C GLY A 846 -52.80 14.27 27.77
N TYR A 847 -52.07 13.38 28.42
CA TYR A 847 -52.30 11.93 28.33
C TYR A 847 -53.53 11.52 29.14
N CYS A 848 -54.34 10.61 28.61
CA CYS A 848 -55.50 10.08 29.31
C CYS A 848 -55.69 8.58 29.08
N CYS A 849 -56.39 7.94 29.99
CA CYS A 849 -56.86 6.57 29.85
C CYS A 849 -58.34 6.50 30.24
N TRP A 850 -58.99 5.38 29.89
CA TRP A 850 -60.36 5.11 30.30
C TRP A 850 -60.34 4.01 31.34
N VAL A 851 -60.82 4.31 32.54
CA VAL A 851 -60.97 3.33 33.63
C VAL A 851 -62.40 2.80 33.60
N GLU A 852 -62.54 1.49 33.54
CA GLU A 852 -63.83 0.82 33.58
C GLU A 852 -64.42 0.97 34.99
N THR A 853 -65.57 1.61 35.11
CA THR A 853 -66.28 1.79 36.38
C THR A 853 -67.71 1.26 36.28
N SER A 854 -68.39 1.06 37.42
CA SER A 854 -69.78 0.58 37.48
C SER A 854 -70.84 1.41 36.71
N ARG A 855 -70.45 2.54 36.10
CA ARG A 855 -71.28 3.40 35.24
C ARG A 855 -70.76 3.51 33.80
N GLY A 856 -69.80 2.66 33.40
CA GLY A 856 -69.12 2.67 32.11
C GLY A 856 -67.69 3.24 32.17
N PRO A 857 -66.96 3.26 31.04
CA PRO A 857 -65.60 3.74 30.96
C PRO A 857 -65.52 5.25 31.22
N GLN A 858 -64.73 5.64 32.22
CA GLN A 858 -64.53 7.05 32.57
C GLN A 858 -63.12 7.50 32.19
N ARG A 859 -63.06 8.59 31.42
CA ARG A 859 -61.80 9.24 31.07
C ARG A 859 -61.12 9.81 32.31
N ARG A 860 -59.87 9.41 32.55
CA ARG A 860 -58.98 10.01 33.54
C ARG A 860 -57.75 10.59 32.87
N VAL A 861 -57.40 11.81 33.26
CA VAL A 861 -56.15 12.46 32.86
C VAL A 861 -55.01 11.85 33.67
N LEU A 862 -53.91 11.52 32.99
CA LEU A 862 -52.73 10.91 33.56
C LEU A 862 -51.57 11.89 33.54
N GLN A 863 -50.78 11.88 34.61
CA GLN A 863 -49.40 12.34 34.58
C GLN A 863 -48.50 11.12 34.52
N LEU A 864 -47.76 11.04 33.43
CA LEU A 864 -46.91 9.91 33.11
C LEU A 864 -45.45 10.30 33.37
N GLY A 865 -44.71 9.35 33.94
CA GLY A 865 -43.26 9.41 34.05
C GLY A 865 -42.61 8.70 32.88
N ASP A 866 -41.42 8.15 33.12
CA ASP A 866 -40.69 7.39 32.11
C ASP A 866 -41.47 6.16 31.60
N SER A 867 -41.17 5.76 30.37
CA SER A 867 -41.76 4.60 29.70
C SER A 867 -40.71 3.67 29.11
N ASN A 868 -41.07 2.40 28.97
CA ASN A 868 -40.44 1.48 28.02
C ASN A 868 -41.47 1.05 26.96
N ASN A 869 -41.08 0.16 26.05
CA ASN A 869 -41.94 -0.27 24.93
C ASN A 869 -43.22 -1.01 25.35
N VAL A 870 -43.35 -1.39 26.63
CA VAL A 870 -44.45 -2.22 27.13
C VAL A 870 -45.32 -1.44 28.13
N SER A 871 -44.71 -0.61 28.98
CA SER A 871 -45.37 0.02 30.12
C SER A 871 -44.79 1.39 30.46
N ILE A 872 -45.65 2.27 30.98
CA ILE A 872 -45.34 3.65 31.37
C ILE A 872 -45.53 3.78 32.89
N VAL A 873 -44.63 4.51 33.56
CA VAL A 873 -44.82 4.87 34.97
C VAL A 873 -45.96 5.88 35.10
N VAL A 874 -46.90 5.63 36.00
CA VAL A 874 -47.97 6.56 36.31
C VAL A 874 -47.60 7.33 37.58
N GLU A 875 -47.32 8.62 37.45
CA GLU A 875 -47.02 9.51 38.59
C GLU A 875 -48.30 9.95 39.29
N SER A 876 -49.37 10.22 38.53
CA SER A 876 -50.69 10.53 39.08
C SER A 876 -51.84 10.24 38.10
N GLY A 877 -53.03 9.95 38.64
CA GLY A 877 -54.27 9.73 37.87
C GLY A 877 -54.87 8.33 37.99
N LEU A 878 -54.09 7.34 38.45
CA LEU A 878 -54.55 5.96 38.67
C LEU A 878 -54.16 5.43 40.05
N VAL A 879 -54.92 4.43 40.51
CA VAL A 879 -54.66 3.72 41.75
C VAL A 879 -54.47 2.23 41.44
N GLU A 880 -53.68 1.56 42.26
CA GLU A 880 -53.47 0.11 42.17
C GLU A 880 -54.81 -0.64 42.21
N GLY A 881 -55.05 -1.49 41.21
CA GLY A 881 -56.27 -2.25 41.05
C GLY A 881 -57.34 -1.63 40.15
N ASP A 882 -57.15 -0.40 39.64
CA ASP A 882 -58.00 0.16 38.59
C ASP A 882 -57.92 -0.70 37.30
N GLU A 883 -59.04 -0.92 36.62
CA GLU A 883 -59.09 -1.62 35.32
C GLU A 883 -59.15 -0.60 34.19
N VAL A 884 -58.08 -0.48 33.43
CA VAL A 884 -57.96 0.47 32.31
C VAL A 884 -58.23 -0.21 30.98
N VAL A 885 -58.94 0.45 30.08
CA VAL A 885 -59.21 -0.06 28.72
C VAL A 885 -57.93 0.00 27.88
N ILE A 886 -57.53 -1.14 27.32
CA ILE A 886 -56.48 -1.30 26.32
C ILE A 886 -57.07 -0.96 24.95
N ASN A 887 -56.36 -0.16 24.14
CA ASN A 887 -56.78 0.32 22.83
C ASN A 887 -58.17 1.01 22.85
N PRO A 888 -58.37 2.05 23.68
CA PRO A 888 -59.66 2.72 23.82
C PRO A 888 -60.13 3.41 22.52
N THR A 889 -59.23 3.75 21.59
CA THR A 889 -59.56 4.28 20.26
C THR A 889 -60.20 3.25 19.32
N GLY A 890 -60.06 1.95 19.60
CA GLY A 890 -60.80 0.93 18.85
C GLY A 890 -62.25 0.78 19.30
N SER A 891 -62.56 1.17 20.54
CA SER A 891 -63.75 0.68 21.26
C SER A 891 -64.63 1.73 21.92
N ILE A 892 -64.15 2.97 22.07
CA ILE A 892 -64.87 4.06 22.70
C ILE A 892 -65.01 5.21 21.70
N GLU A 893 -66.25 5.56 21.30
CA GLU A 893 -66.53 6.67 20.37
C GLU A 893 -65.93 8.01 20.86
N GLU A 894 -65.91 8.24 22.17
CA GLU A 894 -65.32 9.44 22.77
C GLU A 894 -63.78 9.49 22.64
N ALA A 895 -63.11 8.33 22.66
CA ALA A 895 -61.67 8.21 22.42
C ALA A 895 -61.33 8.35 20.92
N GLN A 896 -62.14 7.75 20.04
CA GLN A 896 -62.05 7.93 18.58
C GLN A 896 -62.17 9.40 18.18
N THR A 897 -63.15 10.10 18.75
CA THR A 897 -63.39 11.53 18.48
C THR A 897 -62.27 12.40 19.05
N ALA A 898 -61.63 12.00 20.15
CA ALA A 898 -60.51 12.71 20.75
C ALA A 898 -59.20 12.58 19.94
N GLU A 899 -58.94 11.40 19.35
CA GLU A 899 -57.81 11.15 18.45
C GLU A 899 -58.01 11.82 17.08
N LEU A 900 -59.23 11.74 16.50
CA LEU A 900 -59.60 12.39 15.23
C LEU A 900 -59.48 13.93 15.29
N ARG A 901 -59.88 14.55 16.40
CA ARG A 901 -59.70 16.01 16.60
C ARG A 901 -58.24 16.43 16.64
N GLN A 902 -57.34 15.57 17.10
CA GLN A 902 -55.91 15.84 17.12
C GLN A 902 -55.27 15.67 15.74
N ARG A 903 -55.76 14.72 14.92
CA ARG A 903 -55.38 14.57 13.51
C ARG A 903 -55.85 15.74 12.64
N ASP A 904 -57.04 16.30 12.89
CA ASP A 904 -57.55 17.48 12.18
C ASP A 904 -56.85 18.79 12.59
N ASP A 905 -56.34 18.89 13.82
CA ASP A 905 -55.58 20.06 14.31
C ASP A 905 -54.08 20.03 13.90
N LEU A 906 -53.57 18.90 13.37
CA LEU A 906 -52.30 18.84 12.66
C LEU A 906 -52.51 19.22 11.19
N GLN A 907 -52.79 20.49 10.94
CA GLN A 907 -52.66 21.05 9.60
C GLN A 907 -51.19 20.92 9.15
N PRO A 908 -50.93 20.43 7.92
CA PRO A 908 -49.63 20.65 7.30
C PRO A 908 -49.42 22.16 7.21
N VAL A 909 -48.32 22.65 7.78
CA VAL A 909 -47.84 24.00 7.51
C VAL A 909 -47.61 24.09 6.00
N GLN A 910 -48.54 24.74 5.29
CA GLN A 910 -48.33 25.16 3.91
C GLN A 910 -47.26 26.25 3.92
N HIS A 911 -46.04 25.88 3.53
CA HIS A 911 -45.06 26.88 3.14
C HIS A 911 -45.51 27.54 1.82
N PRO A 912 -45.41 28.88 1.71
CA PRO A 912 -45.79 29.59 0.51
C PRO A 912 -44.93 29.15 -0.67
N SER A 913 -45.58 28.90 -1.81
CA SER A 913 -44.94 28.72 -3.11
C SER A 913 -44.17 29.99 -3.48
N GLY A 914 -42.89 30.03 -3.12
CA GLY A 914 -41.94 31.02 -3.59
C GLY A 914 -41.60 30.76 -5.05
N SER A 915 -42.01 31.68 -5.91
CA SER A 915 -41.51 31.90 -7.26
C SER A 915 -40.01 31.62 -7.37
N ALA A 916 -39.63 30.71 -8.28
CA ALA A 916 -38.27 30.60 -8.75
C ALA A 916 -37.84 31.95 -9.37
N ALA A 917 -36.98 32.67 -8.67
CA ALA A 917 -36.17 33.73 -9.25
C ALA A 917 -34.89 33.10 -9.78
N GLU A 918 -34.57 33.41 -11.04
CA GLU A 918 -33.33 33.07 -11.72
C GLU A 918 -32.09 33.47 -10.87
N PRO A 919 -31.03 32.65 -10.82
CA PRO A 919 -29.74 33.11 -10.32
C PRO A 919 -29.10 34.03 -11.37
N ALA A 920 -29.05 35.32 -11.04
CA ALA A 920 -28.23 36.30 -11.73
C ALA A 920 -26.74 35.97 -11.56
N GLU A 921 -26.02 36.02 -12.69
CA GLU A 921 -24.56 35.97 -12.79
C GLU A 921 -23.92 37.01 -11.86
N ALA A 922 -23.10 36.55 -10.90
CA ALA A 922 -22.16 37.39 -10.19
C ALA A 922 -20.77 37.22 -10.83
N SER A 923 -20.45 38.20 -11.66
CA SER A 923 -19.14 38.48 -12.23
C SER A 923 -18.05 38.53 -11.16
N SER A 924 -17.01 37.71 -11.34
CA SER A 924 -15.74 37.82 -10.66
C SER A 924 -14.99 39.08 -11.13
N GLU A 925 -14.99 40.11 -10.29
CA GLU A 925 -14.06 41.25 -10.43
C GLU A 925 -12.65 40.82 -10.02
N THR A 926 -11.75 40.95 -10.98
CA THR A 926 -10.30 40.98 -10.82
C THR A 926 -9.87 42.11 -9.88
N GLY A 927 -9.27 41.76 -8.75
CA GLY A 927 -8.57 42.68 -7.86
C GLY A 927 -7.08 42.36 -7.80
N GLN A 928 -6.28 43.15 -8.51
CA GLN A 928 -4.82 43.20 -8.41
C GLN A 928 -4.36 43.78 -7.05
N SER A 929 -3.16 43.31 -6.65
CA SER A 929 -2.12 43.99 -5.85
C SER A 929 -2.16 43.94 -4.32
N GLY A 930 -1.17 43.23 -3.76
CA GLY A 930 -0.05 43.88 -3.04
C GLY A 930 -0.03 43.80 -1.51
N GLN A 931 0.65 42.80 -0.96
CA GLN A 931 1.86 42.93 -0.12
C GLN A 931 2.47 41.58 0.22
#